data_AF-A0A1W9YTM5-F1
#
_entry.id   AF-A0A1W9YTM5-F1
#
_cell.length_a   1.000
_cell.length_b   1.000
_cell.length_c   1.000
_cell.angle_alpha   90.00
_cell.angle_beta   90.00
_cell.angle_gamma   90.00
#
_symmetry.space_group_name_H-M   'P 1'
#
loop_
_entity.id
_entity.type
_entity.pdbx_description
1 polymer ?
#
loop_
_entity_poly.entity_id
_entity_poly.type
_entity_poly.pdbx_seq_one_letter_code
_entity_poly.pdbx_strand_id
1 'polypeptide(L)'
;MTAVDRVRAAYAAIEAADRPEVWITLRRLADALDDARAVDAAGPGLPLAGLVAAVKNNIDIAGIPTTAGCPSYADGPADTDATVVARLRAAGAVIIGATNLDQFATGLVGARSPYGPVRDSRRPEYISGGSSSGSAVAVALGLVDIALGTDTAGSGRVPAALQGIVGIKPTLGVVPTDGVVPACRSYDCVTVFARDLATADAAMGVIGGGARPFPPDAPLAAPPATRVAVPKELPGLSAEWAELFRGAAQRLGVDLVEIDLEPFLAAARLLYDGGLVAERHEAVGAFVDAHRDSPDLDPTVAAIIGSAGAVPATRLLKDRVRLAELTATAMAELADCHALLVPTTTGHPTIAEVAADPVGANSRMGVYTNFCNLMDLCAVAVPAGTDSAGAQFGVSVLARAGADAVALDIARRLTDTPTTADPWPVRAGLDATVLLVVGAHLRGQPLAWQLDDRGARWIGPARTAPHYRLARLDTEPPKPGLVRVAPGAGTTIAGELWSVGTAMLGDFLAALPAPMALGRVELSDGSEVVGFGCTLQAWESGVDITHHGDWPGYLRRTRPGTAATRSDLTHRCWRRTAIALPDNEIDTTTEVHWLQAGELYVDLRTPADMAPITGTSLDTLTRDDLVQLCRQQAFAGHLGEDDGVWTWHRELDLHPAADLPDRGRLHLADGVLVETGVGRDYHEDWVTDEYSSGSLELRLHDASGRLGMLLRVGDRFGFVRGRDIGLDTGAAADLAAAVGAVELDMARTLLDMEVSLGVVDRSGWHITRSTLPFRIGDDLAPDLGAAEVSTAERDAAGAGIRRRWTVVALDRSDDLLPL
;
A
#
# COMPACT_ATOMS: atom_id res chain seq x y z
N MET A 1 22.28 12.46 1.89
CA MET A 1 22.57 13.78 1.28
C MET A 1 22.11 14.83 2.27
N THR A 2 22.95 15.83 2.59
CA THR A 2 22.61 16.85 3.60
C THR A 2 21.68 17.92 3.02
N ALA A 3 20.95 18.67 3.85
CA ALA A 3 20.17 19.82 3.42
C ALA A 3 21.06 20.86 2.72
N VAL A 4 22.30 21.05 3.19
CA VAL A 4 23.30 21.90 2.55
C VAL A 4 23.60 21.45 1.11
N ASP A 5 23.78 20.14 0.88
CA ASP A 5 24.04 19.61 -0.47
C ASP A 5 22.83 19.84 -1.38
N ARG A 6 21.61 19.68 -0.86
CA ARG A 6 20.35 19.91 -1.59
C ARG A 6 20.20 21.37 -2.01
N VAL A 7 20.48 22.32 -1.12
CA VAL A 7 20.44 23.75 -1.43
C VAL A 7 21.49 24.13 -2.47
N ARG A 8 22.73 23.62 -2.37
CA ARG A 8 23.76 23.86 -3.39
C ARG A 8 23.34 23.34 -4.76
N ALA A 9 22.79 22.13 -4.80
CA ALA A 9 22.28 21.55 -6.04
C ALA A 9 21.14 22.39 -6.64
N ALA A 10 20.21 22.88 -5.81
CA ALA A 10 19.13 23.75 -6.26
C ALA A 10 19.63 25.07 -6.87
N TYR A 11 20.57 25.76 -6.22
CA TYR A 11 21.13 27.01 -6.77
C TYR A 11 21.93 26.78 -8.06
N ALA A 12 22.69 25.68 -8.15
CA ALA A 12 23.37 25.31 -9.38
C ALA A 12 22.38 24.99 -10.52
N ALA A 13 21.26 24.33 -10.21
CA ALA A 13 20.20 24.06 -11.18
C ALA A 13 19.50 25.36 -11.64
N ILE A 14 19.30 26.32 -10.73
CA ILE A 14 18.72 27.64 -11.06
C ILE A 14 19.64 28.41 -12.02
N GLU A 15 20.94 28.44 -11.74
CA GLU A 15 21.93 29.08 -12.61
C GLU A 15 21.98 28.40 -13.99
N ALA A 16 21.98 27.06 -14.03
CA ALA A 16 22.01 26.31 -15.28
C ALA A 16 20.73 26.46 -16.12
N ALA A 17 19.57 26.60 -15.49
CA ALA A 17 18.30 26.75 -16.18
C ALA A 17 18.16 28.13 -16.85
N ASP A 18 18.79 29.17 -16.30
CA ASP A 18 18.74 30.56 -16.78
C ASP A 18 17.29 31.03 -17.08
N ARG A 19 16.43 30.86 -16.07
CA ARG A 19 15.00 31.21 -16.11
C ARG A 19 14.69 32.32 -15.10
N PRO A 20 15.23 33.55 -15.25
CA PRO A 20 15.05 34.62 -14.27
C PRO A 20 13.57 34.97 -14.06
N GLU A 21 12.72 34.78 -15.07
CA GLU A 21 11.29 35.09 -14.98
C GLU A 21 10.51 34.21 -13.99
N VAL A 22 11.08 33.08 -13.54
CA VAL A 22 10.47 32.19 -12.53
C VAL A 22 10.44 32.85 -11.15
N TRP A 23 11.36 33.78 -10.88
CA TRP A 23 11.60 34.34 -9.56
C TRP A 23 11.32 35.85 -9.55
N ILE A 24 10.60 36.33 -8.54
CA ILE A 24 10.58 37.77 -8.22
C ILE A 24 11.75 38.10 -7.30
N THR A 25 12.04 37.23 -6.34
CA THR A 25 13.18 37.40 -5.45
C THR A 25 13.77 36.04 -5.10
N LEU A 26 15.02 35.82 -5.48
CA LEU A 26 15.81 34.68 -5.00
C LEU A 26 16.58 35.12 -3.75
N ARG A 27 16.58 34.31 -2.69
CA ARG A 27 17.38 34.59 -1.49
C ARG A 27 18.87 34.51 -1.82
N ARG A 28 19.70 35.14 -0.98
CA ARG A 28 21.15 34.92 -1.08
C ARG A 28 21.45 33.47 -0.71
N LEU A 29 22.30 32.82 -1.50
CA LEU A 29 22.74 31.44 -1.24
C LEU A 29 23.26 31.27 0.20
N ALA A 30 24.01 32.25 0.72
CA ALA A 30 24.51 32.21 2.09
C ALA A 30 23.38 32.05 3.13
N ASP A 31 22.27 32.79 2.99
CA ASP A 31 21.16 32.72 3.95
C ASP A 31 20.41 31.39 3.85
N ALA A 32 20.24 30.87 2.63
CA ALA A 32 19.65 29.55 2.42
C ALA A 32 20.54 28.42 2.97
N LEU A 33 21.87 28.56 2.89
CA LEU A 33 22.81 27.61 3.47
C LEU A 33 22.83 27.68 5.00
N ASP A 34 22.62 28.86 5.59
CA ASP A 34 22.49 29.00 7.04
C ASP A 34 21.26 28.25 7.56
N ASP A 35 20.10 28.42 6.90
CA ASP A 35 18.89 27.64 7.20
C ASP A 35 19.13 26.13 7.01
N ALA A 36 19.79 25.73 5.93
CA ALA A 36 20.10 24.33 5.67
C ALA A 36 21.00 23.69 6.74
N ARG A 37 22.01 24.42 7.22
CA ARG A 37 22.86 23.94 8.33
C ARG A 37 22.06 23.79 9.62
N ALA A 38 21.09 24.66 9.88
CA ALA A 38 20.21 24.53 11.03
C ALA A 38 19.33 23.26 10.93
N VAL A 39 18.82 22.95 9.74
CA VAL A 39 18.08 21.70 9.47
C VAL A 39 18.99 20.47 9.67
N ASP A 40 20.20 20.48 9.10
CA ASP A 40 21.17 19.39 9.27
C ASP A 40 21.55 19.17 10.75
N ALA A 41 21.65 20.25 11.54
CA ALA A 41 21.94 20.19 12.96
C ALA A 41 20.78 19.66 13.81
N ALA A 42 19.52 19.85 13.37
CA ALA A 42 18.33 19.33 14.06
C ALA A 42 18.20 17.79 13.95
N GLY A 43 18.86 17.18 12.96
CA GLY A 43 18.91 15.73 12.77
C GLY A 43 17.72 15.14 12.00
N PRO A 44 17.73 13.82 11.76
CA PRO A 44 16.71 13.11 10.97
C PRO A 44 15.45 12.90 11.81
N GLY A 45 14.53 13.86 11.77
CA GLY A 45 13.23 13.74 12.45
C GLY A 45 12.16 14.70 11.97
N LEU A 46 12.54 15.73 11.19
CA LEU A 46 11.58 16.67 10.62
C LEU A 46 10.99 16.10 9.32
N PRO A 47 9.66 16.21 9.11
CA PRO A 47 8.96 15.52 8.03
C PRO A 47 9.35 15.98 6.61
N LEU A 48 9.92 17.18 6.47
CA LEU A 48 10.39 17.73 5.20
C LEU A 48 11.90 18.07 5.23
N ALA A 49 12.66 17.45 6.15
CA ALA A 49 14.08 17.72 6.31
C ALA A 49 14.85 17.58 4.98
N GLY A 50 15.52 18.66 4.58
CA GLY A 50 16.38 18.68 3.39
C GLY A 50 15.64 18.84 2.06
N LEU A 51 14.32 19.07 2.08
CA LEU A 51 13.58 19.49 0.89
C LEU A 51 13.76 20.98 0.65
N VAL A 52 13.91 21.36 -0.62
CA VAL A 52 14.04 22.76 -1.04
C VAL A 52 12.68 23.28 -1.48
N ALA A 53 12.28 24.46 -1.02
CA ALA A 53 10.96 25.03 -1.25
C ALA A 53 10.99 26.42 -1.91
N ALA A 54 9.99 26.71 -2.73
CA ALA A 54 9.68 28.04 -3.24
C ALA A 54 8.27 28.48 -2.83
N VAL A 55 8.02 29.78 -2.77
CA VAL A 55 6.74 30.32 -2.30
C VAL A 55 6.26 31.42 -3.25
N LYS A 56 5.03 31.34 -3.73
CA LYS A 56 4.44 32.38 -4.59
C LYS A 56 4.46 33.74 -3.90
N ASN A 57 4.87 34.80 -4.60
CA ASN A 57 5.05 36.14 -4.01
C ASN A 57 3.75 36.92 -3.72
N ASN A 58 2.64 36.22 -3.49
CA ASN A 58 1.48 36.76 -2.78
C ASN A 58 1.33 36.15 -1.37
N ILE A 59 2.34 35.40 -0.91
CA ILE A 59 2.42 34.78 0.41
C ILE A 59 3.67 35.35 1.09
N ASP A 60 3.51 35.82 2.32
CA ASP A 60 4.57 36.49 3.07
C ASP A 60 5.71 35.52 3.42
N ILE A 61 6.94 35.99 3.18
CA ILE A 61 8.18 35.37 3.61
C ILE A 61 8.97 36.45 4.35
N ALA A 62 9.31 36.20 5.61
CA ALA A 62 10.01 37.17 6.43
C ALA A 62 11.29 37.68 5.73
N GLY A 63 11.43 39.00 5.62
CA GLY A 63 12.56 39.66 4.97
C GLY A 63 12.49 39.75 3.43
N ILE A 64 11.39 39.33 2.80
CA ILE A 64 11.15 39.50 1.34
C ILE A 64 9.90 40.36 1.13
N PRO A 65 9.91 41.35 0.22
CA PRO A 65 8.70 42.10 -0.15
C PRO A 65 7.63 41.22 -0.80
N THR A 66 6.39 41.29 -0.32
CA THR A 66 5.24 40.60 -0.91
C THR A 66 4.58 41.49 -1.95
N THR A 67 5.00 41.37 -3.21
CA THR A 67 4.58 42.30 -4.28
C THR A 67 3.29 41.88 -4.97
N ALA A 68 2.85 40.63 -4.81
CA ALA A 68 1.74 40.03 -5.56
C ALA A 68 1.87 40.24 -7.09
N GLY A 69 3.10 40.28 -7.62
CA GLY A 69 3.36 40.51 -9.04
C GLY A 69 3.22 41.98 -9.47
N CYS A 70 3.19 42.93 -8.53
CA CYS A 70 3.17 44.37 -8.78
C CYS A 70 4.31 45.06 -8.02
N PRO A 71 5.38 45.53 -8.70
CA PRO A 71 6.55 46.13 -8.06
C PRO A 71 6.26 47.21 -7.01
N SER A 72 5.26 48.07 -7.25
CA SER A 72 4.88 49.17 -6.35
C SER A 72 3.87 48.80 -5.25
N TYR A 73 3.41 47.56 -5.18
CA TYR A 73 2.41 47.16 -4.17
C TYR A 73 2.99 47.00 -2.76
N ALA A 74 4.25 46.57 -2.65
CA ALA A 74 4.89 46.33 -1.36
C ALA A 74 5.50 47.63 -0.82
N ASP A 75 5.13 48.00 0.41
CA ASP A 75 5.74 49.13 1.15
C ASP A 75 7.14 48.77 1.71
N GLY A 76 7.48 47.49 1.80
CA GLY A 76 8.73 46.96 2.32
C GLY A 76 8.73 45.44 2.42
N PRO A 77 9.80 44.83 2.96
CA PRO A 77 9.84 43.40 3.25
C PRO A 77 8.80 43.00 4.31
N ALA A 78 8.25 41.79 4.22
CA ALA A 78 7.35 41.27 5.25
C ALA A 78 8.12 41.05 6.57
N ASP A 79 7.50 41.42 7.69
CA ASP A 79 8.10 41.28 9.03
C ASP A 79 8.09 39.84 9.54
N THR A 80 7.08 39.06 9.17
CA THR A 80 6.86 37.68 9.62
C THR A 80 6.50 36.77 8.45
N ASP A 81 6.86 35.49 8.56
CA ASP A 81 6.40 34.47 7.63
C ASP A 81 4.87 34.32 7.72
N ALA A 82 4.22 34.07 6.57
CA ALA A 82 2.85 33.55 6.56
C ALA A 82 2.78 32.23 7.34
N THR A 83 1.62 31.90 7.91
CA THR A 83 1.46 30.70 8.76
C THR A 83 1.92 29.42 8.04
N VAL A 84 1.60 29.29 6.76
CA VAL A 84 2.00 28.15 5.93
C VAL A 84 3.51 28.08 5.68
N VAL A 85 4.18 29.23 5.58
CA VAL A 85 5.63 29.35 5.36
C VAL A 85 6.38 29.00 6.64
N ALA A 86 5.93 29.52 7.78
CA ALA A 86 6.47 29.16 9.09
C ALA A 86 6.37 27.65 9.37
N ARG A 87 5.24 27.03 9.02
CA ARG A 87 5.03 25.57 9.13
C ARG A 87 6.02 24.77 8.27
N LEU A 88 6.25 25.17 7.01
CA LEU A 88 7.25 24.52 6.17
C LEU A 88 8.66 24.60 6.75
N ARG A 89 9.07 25.77 7.27
CA ARG A 89 10.38 25.93 7.92
C ARG A 89 10.51 25.04 9.16
N ALA A 90 9.50 25.03 10.02
CA ALA A 90 9.48 24.20 11.22
C ALA A 90 9.55 22.70 10.89
N ALA A 91 8.99 22.30 9.74
CA ALA A 91 9.08 20.94 9.21
C ALA A 91 10.41 20.62 8.51
N GLY A 92 11.37 21.54 8.45
CA GLY A 92 12.71 21.31 7.92
C GLY A 92 12.88 21.58 6.42
N ALA A 93 11.90 22.20 5.76
CA ALA A 93 12.05 22.64 4.37
C ALA A 93 12.85 23.97 4.30
N VAL A 94 13.76 24.08 3.34
CA VAL A 94 14.56 25.30 3.14
C VAL A 94 13.94 26.13 2.02
N ILE A 95 13.38 27.29 2.37
CA ILE A 95 12.79 28.21 1.40
C ILE A 95 13.88 29.03 0.71
N ILE A 96 13.93 29.00 -0.62
CA ILE A 96 15.01 29.67 -1.37
C ILE A 96 14.58 30.95 -2.08
N GLY A 97 13.29 31.24 -2.20
CA GLY A 97 12.85 32.47 -2.84
C GLY A 97 11.35 32.59 -3.05
N ALA A 98 10.96 33.78 -3.48
CA ALA A 98 9.62 34.14 -3.88
C ALA A 98 9.45 34.02 -5.41
N THR A 99 8.47 33.24 -5.84
CA THR A 99 8.20 32.96 -7.27
C THR A 99 7.24 33.95 -7.90
N ASN A 100 7.40 34.14 -9.20
CA ASN A 100 6.55 35.01 -10.02
C ASN A 100 5.12 34.46 -10.17
N LEU A 101 4.19 35.35 -10.48
CA LEU A 101 2.75 35.07 -10.61
C LEU A 101 2.06 36.02 -11.60
N ASP A 102 0.88 35.64 -12.11
CA ASP A 102 -0.04 36.64 -12.67
C ASP A 102 -0.42 37.64 -11.56
N GLN A 103 -0.34 38.93 -11.88
CA GLN A 103 -0.49 40.03 -10.92
C GLN A 103 -1.81 39.93 -10.12
N PHE A 104 -1.71 40.14 -8.81
CA PHE A 104 -2.78 39.97 -7.81
C PHE A 104 -3.50 38.63 -7.91
N ALA A 105 -2.78 37.57 -8.32
CA ALA A 105 -3.31 36.25 -8.61
C ALA A 105 -4.53 36.27 -9.57
N THR A 106 -4.56 37.21 -10.50
CA THR A 106 -5.66 37.42 -11.45
C THR A 106 -5.29 36.88 -12.84
N GLY A 107 -5.25 35.56 -12.95
CA GLY A 107 -5.04 34.87 -14.22
C GLY A 107 -4.84 33.37 -14.07
N LEU A 108 -4.94 32.69 -15.21
CA LEU A 108 -4.67 31.26 -15.41
C LEU A 108 -3.58 31.04 -16.46
N VAL A 109 -2.84 32.08 -16.83
CA VAL A 109 -1.92 32.07 -17.97
C VAL A 109 -0.45 32.19 -17.57
N GLY A 110 -0.11 32.88 -16.49
CA GLY A 110 1.29 33.10 -16.07
C GLY A 110 2.02 34.16 -16.88
N ALA A 111 1.29 34.95 -17.67
CA ALA A 111 1.79 35.94 -18.62
C ALA A 111 1.44 37.40 -18.24
N ARG A 112 0.71 37.62 -17.14
CA ARG A 112 0.23 38.94 -16.68
C ARG A 112 1.09 39.47 -15.55
N SER A 113 2.39 39.57 -15.79
CA SER A 113 3.37 40.02 -14.79
C SER A 113 4.37 41.00 -15.41
N PRO A 114 4.57 42.19 -14.82
CA PRO A 114 5.64 43.11 -15.21
C PRO A 114 7.05 42.50 -15.06
N TYR A 115 7.20 41.45 -14.25
CA TYR A 115 8.45 40.67 -14.14
C TYR A 115 8.70 39.75 -15.34
N GLY A 116 7.79 39.74 -16.32
CA GLY A 116 7.86 38.95 -17.54
C GLY A 116 6.96 37.71 -17.52
N PRO A 117 6.53 37.24 -18.70
CA PRO A 117 5.73 36.03 -18.81
C PRO A 117 6.57 34.80 -18.48
N VAL A 118 6.06 33.94 -17.60
CA VAL A 118 6.73 32.69 -17.27
C VAL A 118 6.47 31.68 -18.37
N ARG A 119 7.54 31.21 -19.00
CA ARG A 119 7.47 30.25 -20.09
C ARG A 119 7.28 28.83 -19.57
N ASP A 120 6.65 27.97 -20.35
CA ASP A 120 6.59 26.53 -20.06
C ASP A 120 8.00 25.93 -19.84
N SER A 121 8.09 24.91 -19.00
CA SER A 121 9.36 24.23 -18.67
C SER A 121 9.98 23.49 -19.86
N ARG A 122 9.17 23.04 -20.83
CA ARG A 122 9.61 22.21 -21.97
C ARG A 122 9.44 22.91 -23.32
N ARG A 123 8.50 23.85 -23.43
CA ARG A 123 8.10 24.52 -24.67
C ARG A 123 8.15 26.04 -24.48
N PRO A 124 9.32 26.69 -24.58
CA PRO A 124 9.50 28.08 -24.15
C PRO A 124 8.62 29.15 -24.83
N GLU A 125 8.00 28.86 -25.98
CA GLU A 125 7.04 29.74 -26.66
C GLU A 125 5.62 29.68 -26.06
N TYR A 126 5.39 28.72 -25.16
CA TYR A 126 4.10 28.43 -24.54
C TYR A 126 4.04 28.97 -23.12
N ILE A 127 2.81 29.25 -22.69
CA ILE A 127 2.57 29.71 -21.32
C ILE A 127 2.89 28.64 -20.29
N SER A 128 3.32 29.05 -19.09
CA SER A 128 3.43 28.11 -17.96
C SER A 128 2.07 27.67 -17.41
N GLY A 129 1.02 28.46 -17.67
CA GLY A 129 -0.19 28.48 -16.84
C GLY A 129 0.01 29.35 -15.61
N GLY A 130 -1.09 29.76 -14.99
CA GLY A 130 -1.06 30.70 -13.87
C GLY A 130 -2.24 30.52 -12.92
N SER A 131 -2.38 31.38 -11.91
CA SER A 131 -1.49 32.49 -11.58
C SER A 131 -0.23 32.05 -10.85
N SER A 132 -0.13 30.81 -10.35
CA SER A 132 1.05 30.30 -9.63
C SER A 132 2.16 29.82 -10.58
N SER A 133 2.52 30.68 -11.54
CA SER A 133 3.35 30.34 -12.69
C SER A 133 4.78 29.95 -12.32
N GLY A 134 5.49 30.82 -11.60
CA GLY A 134 6.87 30.55 -11.16
C GLY A 134 6.95 29.32 -10.24
N SER A 135 5.99 29.14 -9.33
CA SER A 135 5.93 27.97 -8.44
C SER A 135 5.89 26.65 -9.21
N ALA A 136 5.02 26.54 -10.22
CA ALA A 136 4.90 25.31 -10.99
C ALA A 136 6.14 25.04 -11.85
N VAL A 137 6.68 26.07 -12.51
CA VAL A 137 7.87 25.92 -13.37
C VAL A 137 9.12 25.58 -12.54
N ALA A 138 9.27 26.16 -11.33
CA ALA A 138 10.37 25.84 -10.44
C ALA A 138 10.38 24.35 -10.04
N VAL A 139 9.21 23.77 -9.75
CA VAL A 139 9.07 22.34 -9.42
C VAL A 139 9.34 21.47 -10.65
N ALA A 140 8.75 21.82 -11.79
CA ALA A 140 8.85 21.05 -13.03
C ALA A 140 10.26 20.98 -13.60
N LEU A 141 11.03 22.06 -13.47
CA LEU A 141 12.45 22.11 -13.86
C LEU A 141 13.40 21.47 -12.82
N GLY A 142 12.88 21.00 -11.68
CA GLY A 142 13.71 20.41 -10.64
C GLY A 142 14.50 21.42 -9.81
N LEU A 143 14.14 22.70 -9.85
CA LEU A 143 14.81 23.77 -9.11
C LEU A 143 14.49 23.70 -7.61
N VAL A 144 13.28 23.22 -7.29
CA VAL A 144 12.80 22.97 -5.93
C VAL A 144 12.02 21.66 -5.88
N ASP A 145 11.82 21.12 -4.68
CA ASP A 145 11.02 19.92 -4.45
C ASP A 145 9.54 20.23 -4.23
N ILE A 146 9.29 21.34 -3.52
CA ILE A 146 7.96 21.81 -3.14
C ILE A 146 7.83 23.27 -3.57
N ALA A 147 6.66 23.66 -4.07
CA ALA A 147 6.32 25.07 -4.17
C ALA A 147 4.92 25.37 -3.66
N LEU A 148 4.78 26.46 -2.91
CA LEU A 148 3.47 26.99 -2.55
C LEU A 148 2.91 27.85 -3.67
N GLY A 149 1.61 27.71 -3.91
CA GLY A 149 0.81 28.57 -4.76
C GLY A 149 -0.46 29.02 -4.05
N THR A 150 -1.33 29.69 -4.80
CA THR A 150 -2.71 29.91 -4.39
C THR A 150 -3.66 29.50 -5.50
N ASP A 151 -4.88 29.14 -5.15
CA ASP A 151 -5.94 28.77 -6.07
C ASP A 151 -7.27 29.37 -5.60
N THR A 152 -7.83 30.23 -6.47
CA THR A 152 -9.21 30.74 -6.37
C THR A 152 -10.10 30.07 -7.43
N ALA A 153 -9.56 29.96 -8.65
CA ALA A 153 -10.31 29.57 -9.84
C ALA A 153 -9.59 28.52 -10.69
N GLY A 154 -8.40 28.06 -10.28
CA GLY A 154 -7.59 27.10 -11.06
C GLY A 154 -6.08 27.25 -10.90
N SER A 155 -5.61 28.24 -10.14
CA SER A 155 -4.20 28.62 -10.09
C SER A 155 -3.26 27.63 -9.38
N GLY A 156 -3.81 26.62 -8.71
CA GLY A 156 -3.09 25.46 -8.16
C GLY A 156 -3.16 24.22 -9.07
N ARG A 157 -3.96 24.29 -10.15
CA ARG A 157 -4.34 23.13 -10.97
C ARG A 157 -3.91 23.28 -12.43
N VAL A 158 -4.29 24.39 -13.09
CA VAL A 158 -3.92 24.68 -14.49
C VAL A 158 -2.40 24.61 -14.70
N PRO A 159 -1.56 25.32 -13.93
CA PRO A 159 -0.12 25.21 -14.11
C PRO A 159 0.42 23.83 -13.72
N ALA A 160 -0.19 23.08 -12.79
CA ALA A 160 0.23 21.70 -12.52
C ALA A 160 0.08 20.80 -13.76
N ALA A 161 -1.09 20.89 -14.42
CA ALA A 161 -1.37 20.11 -15.62
C ALA A 161 -0.44 20.44 -16.79
N LEU A 162 -0.25 21.73 -17.10
CA LEU A 162 0.63 22.16 -18.20
C LEU A 162 2.11 21.85 -17.90
N GLN A 163 2.49 21.93 -16.62
CA GLN A 163 3.83 21.60 -16.18
C GLN A 163 4.01 20.11 -15.87
N GLY A 164 3.04 19.23 -16.12
CA GLY A 164 3.20 17.79 -15.92
C GLY A 164 3.66 17.43 -14.51
N ILE A 165 3.11 18.11 -13.49
CA ILE A 165 3.40 17.91 -12.07
C ILE A 165 2.10 17.75 -11.27
N VAL A 166 2.22 17.50 -9.97
CA VAL A 166 1.10 17.40 -9.04
C VAL A 166 0.72 18.77 -8.50
N GLY A 167 -0.59 19.03 -8.37
CA GLY A 167 -1.13 20.17 -7.65
C GLY A 167 -2.22 19.75 -6.66
N ILE A 168 -2.03 19.99 -5.36
CA ILE A 168 -3.07 19.75 -4.35
C ILE A 168 -3.74 21.08 -3.98
N LYS A 169 -5.06 21.12 -4.18
CA LYS A 169 -5.94 22.20 -3.74
C LYS A 169 -6.84 21.68 -2.62
N PRO A 170 -6.61 22.10 -1.36
CA PRO A 170 -7.30 21.56 -0.20
C PRO A 170 -8.76 22.03 -0.15
N THR A 171 -9.59 21.35 0.63
CA THR A 171 -10.89 21.87 1.08
C THR A 171 -10.76 23.31 1.58
N LEU A 172 -11.73 24.16 1.24
CA LEU A 172 -11.68 25.60 1.51
C LEU A 172 -11.52 25.85 3.02
N GLY A 173 -10.60 26.75 3.36
CA GLY A 173 -10.36 27.18 4.74
C GLY A 173 -9.63 26.18 5.63
N VAL A 174 -9.33 24.96 5.20
CA VAL A 174 -8.55 23.99 6.02
C VAL A 174 -7.09 24.43 6.18
N VAL A 175 -6.53 25.04 5.14
CA VAL A 175 -5.19 25.65 5.18
C VAL A 175 -5.37 27.15 5.48
N PRO A 176 -4.65 27.71 6.48
CA PRO A 176 -4.74 29.13 6.83
C PRO A 176 -4.22 30.02 5.69
N THR A 177 -4.80 31.22 5.59
CA THR A 177 -4.43 32.25 4.61
C THR A 177 -3.86 33.52 5.27
N ASP A 178 -3.51 33.45 6.57
CA ASP A 178 -2.80 34.52 7.26
C ASP A 178 -1.44 34.79 6.61
N GLY A 179 -1.18 36.06 6.28
CA GLY A 179 0.00 36.47 5.51
C GLY A 179 -0.10 36.18 4.01
N VAL A 180 -1.32 36.02 3.47
CA VAL A 180 -1.55 35.89 2.02
C VAL A 180 -2.31 37.12 1.52
N VAL A 181 -1.78 37.78 0.48
CA VAL A 181 -2.50 38.85 -0.22
C VAL A 181 -3.70 38.22 -0.95
N PRO A 182 -4.93 38.61 -0.60
CA PRO A 182 -6.14 37.99 -1.13
C PRO A 182 -6.36 38.34 -2.61
N ALA A 183 -7.04 37.45 -3.33
CA ALA A 183 -7.56 37.70 -4.66
C ALA A 183 -9.10 37.69 -4.64
N CYS A 184 -9.70 36.62 -4.14
CA CYS A 184 -11.10 36.61 -3.72
C CYS A 184 -11.17 35.92 -2.37
N ARG A 185 -11.13 36.70 -1.28
CA ARG A 185 -10.90 36.21 0.09
C ARG A 185 -11.81 35.04 0.47
N SER A 186 -13.07 35.04 0.06
CA SER A 186 -14.03 33.99 0.39
C SER A 186 -13.77 32.65 -0.32
N TYR A 187 -12.90 32.63 -1.33
CA TYR A 187 -12.65 31.47 -2.19
C TYR A 187 -11.17 31.12 -2.34
N ASP A 188 -10.27 31.81 -1.65
CA ASP A 188 -8.83 31.59 -1.78
C ASP A 188 -8.35 30.37 -0.99
N CYS A 189 -7.52 29.54 -1.62
CA CYS A 189 -6.82 28.43 -0.98
C CYS A 189 -5.31 28.59 -1.23
N VAL A 190 -4.48 28.32 -0.23
CA VAL A 190 -3.06 27.99 -0.47
C VAL A 190 -2.97 26.58 -1.03
N THR A 191 -2.13 26.37 -2.03
CA THR A 191 -1.95 25.08 -2.72
C THR A 191 -0.50 24.63 -2.71
N VAL A 192 -0.28 23.34 -2.94
CA VAL A 192 1.05 22.74 -3.03
C VAL A 192 1.29 22.18 -4.43
N PHE A 193 2.48 22.44 -4.97
CA PHE A 193 3.04 21.75 -6.13
C PHE A 193 4.21 20.86 -5.72
N ALA A 194 4.30 19.68 -6.30
CA ALA A 194 5.47 18.80 -6.24
C ALA A 194 5.53 17.92 -7.51
N ARG A 195 6.67 17.25 -7.75
CA ARG A 195 6.81 16.33 -8.90
C ARG A 195 6.06 15.01 -8.70
N ASP A 196 5.79 14.64 -7.46
CA ASP A 196 5.11 13.39 -7.08
C ASP A 196 4.09 13.62 -5.96
N LEU A 197 3.12 12.71 -5.85
CA LEU A 197 2.03 12.82 -4.89
C LEU A 197 2.50 12.65 -3.45
N ALA A 198 3.53 11.86 -3.18
CA ALA A 198 4.00 11.63 -1.81
C ALA A 198 4.61 12.91 -1.21
N THR A 199 5.41 13.63 -1.99
CA THR A 199 5.98 14.92 -1.61
C THR A 199 4.89 15.98 -1.43
N ALA A 200 3.91 16.03 -2.34
CA ALA A 200 2.78 16.95 -2.22
C ALA A 200 1.90 16.66 -0.98
N ASP A 201 1.60 15.38 -0.73
CA ASP A 201 0.83 14.89 0.43
C ASP A 201 1.55 15.20 1.76
N ALA A 202 2.87 15.02 1.81
CA ALA A 202 3.66 15.38 2.98
C ALA A 202 3.62 16.89 3.25
N ALA A 203 3.87 17.71 2.23
CA ALA A 203 3.87 19.17 2.35
C ALA A 203 2.48 19.72 2.69
N MET A 204 1.41 19.19 2.10
CA MET A 204 0.03 19.59 2.43
C MET A 204 -0.32 19.26 3.87
N GLY A 205 0.11 18.10 4.38
CA GLY A 205 -0.11 17.69 5.77
C GLY A 205 0.58 18.61 6.78
N VAL A 206 1.72 19.19 6.41
CA VAL A 206 2.45 20.17 7.23
C VAL A 206 1.76 21.53 7.25
N ILE A 207 1.26 22.01 6.11
CA ILE A 207 0.68 23.36 6.03
C ILE A 207 -0.80 23.39 6.44
N GLY A 208 -1.50 22.25 6.40
CA GLY A 208 -2.93 22.15 6.74
C GLY A 208 -3.24 22.20 8.23
N GLY A 209 -4.51 22.44 8.54
CA GLY A 209 -5.04 22.39 9.91
C GLY A 209 -5.02 23.73 10.66
N GLY A 210 -5.82 23.80 11.73
CA GLY A 210 -5.85 24.96 12.65
C GLY A 210 -6.58 26.21 12.13
N ALA A 211 -7.23 26.12 10.96
CA ALA A 211 -8.14 27.15 10.44
C ALA A 211 -9.60 26.63 10.49
N ARG A 212 -10.22 26.31 9.36
CA ARG A 212 -11.51 25.58 9.34
C ARG A 212 -11.27 24.10 9.70
N PRO A 213 -11.97 23.53 10.69
CA PRO A 213 -11.88 22.09 10.96
C PRO A 213 -12.45 21.29 9.79
N PHE A 214 -11.95 20.06 9.62
CA PHE A 214 -12.56 19.11 8.71
C PHE A 214 -13.98 18.72 9.20
N PRO A 215 -14.90 18.34 8.30
CA PRO A 215 -16.15 17.69 8.69
C PRO A 215 -15.87 16.47 9.58
N PRO A 216 -16.64 16.23 10.66
CA PRO A 216 -16.42 15.07 11.54
C PRO A 216 -16.57 13.71 10.84
N ASP A 217 -17.34 13.67 9.76
CA ASP A 217 -17.60 12.51 8.89
C ASP A 217 -16.71 12.48 7.63
N ALA A 218 -15.63 13.26 7.61
CA ALA A 218 -14.68 13.27 6.51
C ALA A 218 -14.09 11.87 6.26
N PRO A 219 -14.22 11.31 5.05
CA PRO A 219 -13.69 9.98 4.73
C PRO A 219 -12.17 10.00 4.66
N LEU A 220 -11.54 8.94 5.16
CA LEU A 220 -10.08 8.77 5.20
C LEU A 220 -9.53 8.02 3.98
N ALA A 221 -10.37 7.35 3.20
CA ALA A 221 -9.99 6.64 2.00
C ALA A 221 -11.15 6.55 0.98
N ALA A 222 -10.80 6.36 -0.29
CA ALA A 222 -11.78 5.95 -1.30
C ALA A 222 -12.18 4.49 -1.07
N PRO A 223 -13.49 4.13 -1.07
CA PRO A 223 -13.91 2.76 -0.79
C PRO A 223 -13.51 1.82 -1.94
N PRO A 224 -13.39 0.49 -1.70
CA PRO A 224 -13.05 -0.46 -2.75
C PRO A 224 -13.98 -0.38 -3.97
N ALA A 225 -15.29 -0.26 -3.74
CA ALA A 225 -16.31 -0.01 -4.77
C ALA A 225 -16.41 1.49 -5.11
N THR A 226 -15.29 2.08 -5.56
CA THR A 226 -15.25 3.50 -5.92
C THR A 226 -16.12 3.78 -7.15
N ARG A 227 -16.86 4.89 -7.11
CA ARG A 227 -17.65 5.45 -8.22
C ARG A 227 -17.19 6.88 -8.51
N VAL A 228 -16.90 7.18 -9.77
CA VAL A 228 -16.36 8.48 -10.20
C VAL A 228 -17.22 9.06 -11.31
N ALA A 229 -17.69 10.28 -11.10
CA ALA A 229 -18.40 11.03 -12.11
C ALA A 229 -17.44 11.56 -13.17
N VAL A 230 -17.86 11.57 -14.43
CA VAL A 230 -17.15 12.17 -15.57
C VAL A 230 -18.11 13.05 -16.38
N PRO A 231 -17.67 14.18 -16.96
CA PRO A 231 -18.52 14.98 -17.83
C PRO A 231 -18.94 14.19 -19.07
N LYS A 232 -20.25 14.20 -19.37
CA LYS A 232 -20.77 13.66 -20.63
C LYS A 232 -20.24 14.42 -21.85
N GLU A 233 -20.21 15.75 -21.73
CA GLU A 233 -19.69 16.66 -22.76
C GLU A 233 -18.37 17.29 -22.29
N LEU A 234 -17.44 17.48 -23.22
CA LEU A 234 -16.10 18.03 -22.97
C LEU A 234 -15.91 19.37 -23.71
N PRO A 235 -16.65 20.44 -23.32
CA PRO A 235 -16.58 21.71 -24.01
C PRO A 235 -15.15 22.28 -24.05
N GLY A 236 -14.76 22.77 -25.24
CA GLY A 236 -13.48 23.45 -25.45
C GLY A 236 -12.26 22.54 -25.58
N LEU A 237 -12.39 21.22 -25.43
CA LEU A 237 -11.27 20.29 -25.67
C LEU A 237 -11.09 20.00 -27.17
N SER A 238 -9.85 19.78 -27.58
CA SER A 238 -9.54 19.17 -28.87
C SER A 238 -9.93 17.68 -28.87
N ALA A 239 -10.09 17.08 -30.06
CA ALA A 239 -10.39 15.66 -30.17
C ALA A 239 -9.31 14.78 -29.51
N GLU A 240 -8.04 15.19 -29.62
CA GLU A 240 -6.90 14.47 -29.02
C GLU A 240 -6.91 14.55 -27.49
N TRP A 241 -7.14 15.73 -26.91
CA TRP A 241 -7.22 15.88 -25.46
C TRP A 241 -8.46 15.20 -24.88
N ALA A 242 -9.56 15.17 -25.61
CA ALA A 242 -10.74 14.38 -25.23
C ALA A 242 -10.42 12.88 -25.17
N GLU A 243 -9.57 12.39 -26.08
CA GLU A 243 -9.13 10.99 -26.06
C GLU A 243 -8.16 10.70 -24.90
N LEU A 244 -7.22 11.60 -24.63
CA LEU A 244 -6.35 11.49 -23.45
C LEU A 244 -7.16 11.48 -22.14
N PHE A 245 -8.22 12.28 -22.05
CA PHE A 245 -9.14 12.27 -20.92
C PHE A 245 -9.85 10.92 -20.76
N ARG A 246 -10.45 10.40 -21.84
CA ARG A 246 -11.15 9.10 -21.80
C ARG A 246 -10.19 7.97 -21.42
N GLY A 247 -8.98 7.97 -21.98
CA GLY A 247 -7.95 7.00 -21.61
C GLY A 247 -7.58 7.09 -20.13
N ALA A 248 -7.41 8.30 -19.59
CA ALA A 248 -7.15 8.49 -18.16
C ALA A 248 -8.31 7.99 -17.28
N ALA A 249 -9.57 8.29 -17.65
CA ALA A 249 -10.74 7.81 -16.93
C ALA A 249 -10.83 6.27 -16.95
N GLN A 250 -10.57 5.63 -18.08
CA GLN A 250 -10.56 4.17 -18.20
C GLN A 250 -9.47 3.52 -17.34
N ARG A 251 -8.28 4.12 -17.24
CA ARG A 251 -7.18 3.61 -16.40
C ARG A 251 -7.53 3.53 -14.90
N LEU A 252 -8.54 4.27 -14.42
CA LEU A 252 -8.97 4.17 -13.02
C LEU A 252 -9.47 2.77 -12.65
N GLY A 253 -10.05 2.02 -13.61
CA GLY A 253 -10.62 0.70 -13.35
C GLY A 253 -11.76 0.71 -12.32
N VAL A 254 -12.54 1.79 -12.29
CA VAL A 254 -13.67 2.01 -11.36
C VAL A 254 -14.98 2.18 -12.11
N ASP A 255 -16.11 2.21 -11.39
CA ASP A 255 -17.40 2.55 -11.99
C ASP A 255 -17.44 4.04 -12.38
N LEU A 256 -17.57 4.31 -13.67
CA LEU A 256 -17.61 5.65 -14.24
C LEU A 256 -19.06 6.05 -14.55
N VAL A 257 -19.48 7.20 -14.04
CA VAL A 257 -20.84 7.72 -14.22
C VAL A 257 -20.79 9.01 -15.03
N GLU A 258 -21.40 9.03 -16.20
CA GLU A 258 -21.53 10.27 -16.98
C GLU A 258 -22.55 11.21 -16.33
N ILE A 259 -22.16 12.48 -16.14
CA ILE A 259 -23.03 13.52 -15.56
C ILE A 259 -23.14 14.75 -16.48
N ASP A 260 -24.20 15.54 -16.29
CA ASP A 260 -24.29 16.88 -16.87
C ASP A 260 -23.46 17.87 -16.06
N LEU A 261 -22.46 18.48 -16.71
CA LEU A 261 -21.58 19.46 -16.08
C LEU A 261 -22.17 20.88 -16.08
N GLU A 262 -23.31 21.13 -16.75
CA GLU A 262 -23.87 22.47 -16.89
C GLU A 262 -24.12 23.21 -15.57
N PRO A 263 -24.62 22.60 -14.47
CA PRO A 263 -24.74 23.30 -13.19
C PRO A 263 -23.40 23.83 -12.65
N PHE A 264 -22.32 23.08 -12.86
CA PHE A 264 -20.95 23.49 -12.51
C PHE A 264 -20.47 24.63 -13.40
N LEU A 265 -20.66 24.52 -14.72
CA LEU A 265 -20.28 25.55 -15.68
C LEU A 265 -21.07 26.86 -15.48
N ALA A 266 -22.35 26.76 -15.12
CA ALA A 266 -23.19 27.91 -14.79
C ALA A 266 -22.69 28.63 -13.53
N ALA A 267 -22.25 27.91 -12.50
CA ALA A 267 -21.66 28.50 -11.31
C ALA A 267 -20.32 29.17 -11.63
N ALA A 268 -19.48 28.54 -12.45
CA ALA A 268 -18.22 29.10 -12.91
C ALA A 268 -18.39 30.46 -13.61
N ARG A 269 -19.47 30.65 -14.38
CA ARG A 269 -19.79 31.95 -15.03
C ARG A 269 -20.05 33.07 -14.02
N LEU A 270 -20.59 32.77 -12.84
CA LEU A 270 -20.86 33.79 -11.80
C LEU A 270 -19.57 34.44 -11.27
N LEU A 271 -18.40 33.79 -11.42
CA LEU A 271 -17.13 34.31 -10.95
C LEU A 271 -16.68 35.57 -11.70
N TYR A 272 -16.85 35.60 -13.03
CA TYR A 272 -16.36 36.68 -13.89
C TYR A 272 -17.49 37.47 -14.57
N ASP A 273 -18.62 36.84 -14.91
CA ASP A 273 -19.79 37.50 -15.52
C ASP A 273 -20.81 37.97 -14.45
N GLY A 274 -20.54 37.65 -13.19
CA GLY A 274 -21.41 37.90 -12.05
C GLY A 274 -20.82 38.84 -11.01
N GLY A 275 -21.49 38.92 -9.86
CA GLY A 275 -21.13 39.81 -8.78
C GLY A 275 -19.97 39.32 -7.90
N LEU A 276 -19.56 38.06 -8.04
CA LEU A 276 -18.48 37.47 -7.23
C LEU A 276 -17.10 38.08 -7.54
N VAL A 277 -16.93 38.64 -8.75
CA VAL A 277 -15.71 39.35 -9.14
C VAL A 277 -15.39 40.55 -8.23
N ALA A 278 -16.41 41.11 -7.55
CA ALA A 278 -16.27 42.25 -6.64
C ALA A 278 -15.22 42.03 -5.54
N GLU A 279 -14.99 40.78 -5.12
CA GLU A 279 -13.97 40.48 -4.10
C GLU A 279 -12.54 40.81 -4.56
N ARG A 280 -12.27 40.87 -5.87
CA ARG A 280 -10.98 41.34 -6.40
C ARG A 280 -10.75 42.83 -6.15
N HIS A 281 -11.82 43.63 -6.26
CA HIS A 281 -11.75 45.05 -5.93
C HIS A 281 -11.70 45.26 -4.42
N GLU A 282 -12.42 44.46 -3.63
CA GLU A 282 -12.29 44.48 -2.15
C GLU A 282 -10.84 44.23 -1.72
N ALA A 283 -10.18 43.25 -2.33
CA ALA A 283 -8.83 42.84 -1.95
C ALA A 283 -7.76 43.92 -2.21
N VAL A 284 -7.72 44.50 -3.41
CA VAL A 284 -6.62 45.39 -3.85
C VAL A 284 -7.09 46.59 -4.68
N GLY A 285 -8.40 46.79 -4.84
CA GLY A 285 -8.98 47.78 -5.74
C GLY A 285 -8.61 49.22 -5.40
N ALA A 286 -8.54 49.57 -4.11
CA ALA A 286 -8.12 50.90 -3.69
C ALA A 286 -6.69 51.25 -4.16
N PHE A 287 -5.77 50.28 -4.10
CA PHE A 287 -4.40 50.44 -4.61
C PHE A 287 -4.42 50.57 -6.14
N VAL A 288 -5.10 49.66 -6.83
CA VAL A 288 -5.19 49.66 -8.30
C VAL A 288 -5.78 50.98 -8.82
N ASP A 289 -6.84 51.48 -8.20
CA ASP A 289 -7.50 52.73 -8.58
C ASP A 289 -6.60 53.95 -8.41
N ALA A 290 -5.76 53.97 -7.36
CA ALA A 290 -4.80 55.03 -7.09
C ALA A 290 -3.59 55.01 -8.04
N HIS A 291 -3.29 53.86 -8.64
CA HIS A 291 -2.09 53.63 -9.45
C HIS A 291 -2.39 53.30 -10.92
N ARG A 292 -3.59 53.62 -11.43
CA ARG A 292 -4.05 53.22 -12.79
C ARG A 292 -3.09 53.54 -13.94
N ASP A 293 -2.32 54.61 -13.82
CA ASP A 293 -1.35 55.04 -14.84
C ASP A 293 0.08 54.48 -14.61
N SER A 294 0.26 53.66 -13.58
CA SER A 294 1.56 53.07 -13.24
C SER A 294 1.96 52.00 -14.27
N PRO A 295 3.21 52.02 -14.76
CA PRO A 295 3.73 50.94 -15.63
C PRO A 295 3.88 49.61 -14.89
N ASP A 296 3.77 49.61 -13.56
CA ASP A 296 3.85 48.41 -12.71
C ASP A 296 2.52 47.64 -12.66
N LEU A 297 1.42 48.18 -13.18
CA LEU A 297 0.15 47.48 -13.29
C LEU A 297 0.03 46.78 -14.64
N ASP A 298 -0.34 45.49 -14.62
CA ASP A 298 -0.77 44.81 -15.84
C ASP A 298 -2.11 45.42 -16.31
N PRO A 299 -2.21 45.94 -17.55
CA PRO A 299 -3.42 46.63 -18.01
C PRO A 299 -4.68 45.76 -17.99
N THR A 300 -4.55 44.46 -18.23
CA THR A 300 -5.68 43.52 -18.22
C THR A 300 -6.16 43.31 -16.78
N VAL A 301 -5.23 43.08 -15.85
CA VAL A 301 -5.53 42.90 -14.43
C VAL A 301 -6.15 44.17 -13.84
N ALA A 302 -5.57 45.35 -14.11
CA ALA A 302 -6.09 46.63 -13.66
C ALA A 302 -7.51 46.90 -14.16
N ALA A 303 -7.80 46.59 -15.43
CA ALA A 303 -9.14 46.73 -16.01
C ALA A 303 -10.16 45.79 -15.34
N ILE A 304 -9.79 44.52 -15.12
CA ILE A 304 -10.66 43.54 -14.44
C ILE A 304 -10.98 44.02 -13.02
N ILE A 305 -9.96 44.36 -12.23
CA ILE A 305 -10.13 44.77 -10.83
C ILE A 305 -10.88 46.10 -10.75
N GLY A 306 -10.53 47.09 -11.56
CA GLY A 306 -11.19 48.39 -11.57
C GLY A 306 -12.68 48.27 -11.93
N SER A 307 -13.02 47.45 -12.92
CA SER A 307 -14.42 47.21 -13.30
C SER A 307 -15.23 46.50 -12.21
N ALA A 308 -14.58 45.64 -11.41
CA ALA A 308 -15.22 44.92 -10.31
C ALA A 308 -15.71 45.85 -9.18
N GLY A 309 -15.12 47.04 -9.02
CA GLY A 309 -15.57 48.06 -8.06
C GLY A 309 -16.95 48.67 -8.38
N ALA A 310 -17.44 48.50 -9.61
CA ALA A 310 -18.75 49.00 -10.03
C ALA A 310 -19.90 47.99 -9.79
N VAL A 311 -19.62 46.79 -9.27
CA VAL A 311 -20.62 45.74 -9.03
C VAL A 311 -21.55 46.16 -7.87
N PRO A 312 -22.87 46.26 -8.09
CA PRO A 312 -23.80 46.57 -7.01
C PRO A 312 -23.89 45.42 -5.99
N ALA A 313 -23.98 45.76 -4.71
CA ALA A 313 -24.16 44.76 -3.64
C ALA A 313 -25.37 43.83 -3.87
N THR A 314 -26.45 44.36 -4.46
CA THR A 314 -27.64 43.56 -4.81
C THR A 314 -27.35 42.48 -5.86
N ARG A 315 -26.42 42.73 -6.80
CA ARG A 315 -25.97 41.72 -7.76
C ARG A 315 -25.16 40.63 -7.07
N LEU A 316 -24.21 41.00 -6.20
CA LEU A 316 -23.45 40.05 -5.40
C LEU A 316 -24.36 39.14 -4.56
N LEU A 317 -25.33 39.73 -3.85
CA LEU A 317 -26.28 38.96 -3.04
C LEU A 317 -27.13 38.00 -3.90
N LYS A 318 -27.63 38.47 -5.06
CA LYS A 318 -28.38 37.63 -6.00
C LYS A 318 -27.55 36.45 -6.51
N ASP A 319 -26.29 36.70 -6.87
CA ASP A 319 -25.43 35.66 -7.42
C ASP A 319 -24.97 34.67 -6.34
N ARG A 320 -24.84 35.07 -5.07
CA ARG A 320 -24.61 34.14 -3.95
C ARG A 320 -25.79 33.19 -3.74
N VAL A 321 -27.03 33.69 -3.83
CA VAL A 321 -28.23 32.83 -3.80
C VAL A 321 -28.22 31.87 -4.99
N ARG A 322 -27.94 32.38 -6.20
CA ARG A 322 -27.87 31.55 -7.40
C ARG A 322 -26.78 30.49 -7.32
N LEU A 323 -25.63 30.81 -6.74
CA LEU A 323 -24.54 29.85 -6.51
C LEU A 323 -24.98 28.73 -5.56
N ALA A 324 -25.70 29.05 -4.48
CA ALA A 324 -26.21 28.04 -3.56
C ALA A 324 -27.21 27.09 -4.26
N GLU A 325 -28.12 27.62 -5.08
CA GLU A 325 -29.04 26.81 -5.90
C GLU A 325 -28.29 25.88 -6.86
N LEU A 326 -27.32 26.41 -7.60
CA LEU A 326 -26.51 25.65 -8.55
C LEU A 326 -25.65 24.60 -7.86
N THR A 327 -25.13 24.90 -6.67
CA THR A 327 -24.35 23.95 -5.86
C THR A 327 -25.24 22.78 -5.43
N ALA A 328 -26.47 23.05 -4.98
CA ALA A 328 -27.41 21.99 -4.62
C ALA A 328 -27.74 21.08 -5.82
N THR A 329 -27.98 21.66 -7.01
CA THR A 329 -28.17 20.89 -8.25
C THR A 329 -26.93 20.09 -8.61
N ALA A 330 -25.75 20.70 -8.61
CA ALA A 330 -24.48 20.05 -8.94
C ALA A 330 -24.14 18.88 -8.00
N MET A 331 -24.39 19.03 -6.70
CA MET A 331 -24.18 17.96 -5.72
C MET A 331 -25.18 16.82 -5.88
N ALA A 332 -26.41 17.11 -6.34
CA ALA A 332 -27.39 16.11 -6.69
C ALA A 332 -27.01 15.34 -7.98
N GLU A 333 -26.44 16.03 -8.98
CA GLU A 333 -25.88 15.38 -10.19
C GLU A 333 -24.72 14.43 -9.84
N LEU A 334 -23.87 14.79 -8.86
CA LEU A 334 -22.85 13.84 -8.36
C LEU A 334 -23.44 12.64 -7.64
N ALA A 335 -24.68 12.74 -7.13
CA ALA A 335 -25.38 11.67 -6.43
C ALA A 335 -24.45 10.94 -5.43
N ASP A 336 -24.32 9.62 -5.58
CA ASP A 336 -23.48 8.73 -4.79
C ASP A 336 -22.08 8.50 -5.39
N CYS A 337 -21.66 9.30 -6.37
CA CYS A 337 -20.27 9.33 -6.81
C CYS A 337 -19.38 9.92 -5.71
N HIS A 338 -18.20 9.33 -5.54
CA HIS A 338 -17.23 9.70 -4.52
C HIS A 338 -16.37 10.89 -4.94
N ALA A 339 -16.19 11.07 -6.26
CA ALA A 339 -15.45 12.17 -6.86
C ALA A 339 -15.97 12.48 -8.27
N LEU A 340 -15.49 13.61 -8.81
CA LEU A 340 -15.66 14.05 -10.19
C LEU A 340 -14.28 14.16 -10.84
N LEU A 341 -14.05 13.43 -11.92
CA LEU A 341 -12.84 13.55 -12.74
C LEU A 341 -13.11 14.48 -13.91
N VAL A 342 -12.31 15.54 -14.06
CA VAL A 342 -12.40 16.48 -15.20
C VAL A 342 -11.03 16.66 -15.87
N PRO A 343 -10.98 17.04 -17.15
CA PRO A 343 -9.78 17.66 -17.71
C PRO A 343 -9.40 18.86 -16.85
N THR A 344 -8.11 19.08 -16.59
CA THR A 344 -7.73 20.23 -15.76
C THR A 344 -7.91 21.56 -16.51
N THR A 345 -7.73 21.55 -17.82
CA THR A 345 -7.88 22.74 -18.68
C THR A 345 -8.18 22.33 -20.13
N THR A 346 -8.36 23.30 -21.04
CA THR A 346 -8.85 23.07 -22.40
C THR A 346 -7.78 22.98 -23.48
N GLY A 347 -6.60 23.55 -23.25
CA GLY A 347 -5.51 23.60 -24.23
C GLY A 347 -4.23 24.19 -23.65
N HIS A 348 -3.21 24.35 -24.49
CA HIS A 348 -1.92 24.95 -24.11
C HIS A 348 -1.55 26.05 -25.11
N PRO A 349 -2.03 27.30 -24.93
CA PRO A 349 -1.77 28.39 -25.86
C PRO A 349 -0.32 28.89 -25.78
N THR A 350 0.14 29.51 -26.85
CA THR A 350 1.40 30.26 -26.89
C THR A 350 1.29 31.57 -26.13
N ILE A 351 2.42 32.12 -25.70
CA ILE A 351 2.48 33.46 -25.09
C ILE A 351 1.94 34.52 -26.06
N ALA A 352 2.24 34.37 -27.37
CA ALA A 352 1.77 35.26 -28.41
C ALA A 352 0.23 35.22 -28.59
N GLU A 353 -0.38 34.02 -28.54
CA GLU A 353 -1.84 33.88 -28.60
C GLU A 353 -2.52 34.51 -27.38
N VAL A 354 -1.92 34.37 -26.19
CA VAL A 354 -2.42 35.05 -24.98
C VAL A 354 -2.27 36.57 -25.10
N ALA A 355 -1.17 37.07 -25.65
CA ALA A 355 -1.00 38.52 -25.88
C ALA A 355 -2.04 39.08 -26.87
N ALA A 356 -2.43 38.29 -27.87
CA ALA A 356 -3.43 38.69 -28.87
C ALA A 356 -4.88 38.66 -28.34
N ASP A 357 -5.20 37.73 -27.43
CA ASP A 357 -6.52 37.57 -26.79
C ASP A 357 -6.37 37.33 -25.27
N PRO A 358 -5.96 38.36 -24.50
CA PRO A 358 -5.57 38.18 -23.10
C PRO A 358 -6.72 37.76 -22.19
N VAL A 359 -7.95 38.16 -22.53
CA VAL A 359 -9.14 37.80 -21.75
C VAL A 359 -9.71 36.46 -22.21
N GLY A 360 -9.93 36.27 -23.51
CA GLY A 360 -10.56 35.06 -24.04
C GLY A 360 -9.69 33.82 -23.86
N ALA A 361 -8.37 33.92 -24.06
CA ALA A 361 -7.45 32.81 -23.83
C ALA A 361 -7.49 32.35 -22.36
N ASN A 362 -7.45 33.30 -21.42
CA ASN A 362 -7.56 33.02 -19.99
C ASN A 362 -8.90 32.37 -19.62
N SER A 363 -10.02 32.86 -20.16
CA SER A 363 -11.34 32.30 -19.87
C SER A 363 -11.46 30.84 -20.33
N ARG A 364 -10.87 30.47 -21.48
CA ARG A 364 -10.82 29.08 -21.94
C ARG A 364 -10.07 28.18 -20.94
N MET A 365 -8.97 28.65 -20.37
CA MET A 365 -8.20 27.87 -19.39
C MET A 365 -9.00 27.49 -18.13
N GLY A 366 -10.02 28.29 -17.78
CA GLY A 366 -10.80 28.16 -16.54
C GLY A 366 -12.06 27.28 -16.61
N VAL A 367 -12.38 26.70 -17.77
CA VAL A 367 -13.66 25.98 -18.03
C VAL A 367 -13.95 24.91 -16.97
N TYR A 368 -12.94 24.12 -16.59
CA TYR A 368 -13.09 23.00 -15.65
C TYR A 368 -12.65 23.30 -14.21
N THR A 369 -12.23 24.53 -13.92
CA THR A 369 -11.58 24.86 -12.65
C THR A 369 -12.32 25.91 -11.82
N ASN A 370 -13.00 26.86 -12.48
CA ASN A 370 -13.62 28.03 -11.85
C ASN A 370 -14.71 27.69 -10.81
N PHE A 371 -15.41 26.56 -10.93
CA PHE A 371 -16.50 26.19 -10.02
C PHE A 371 -16.04 25.54 -8.72
N CYS A 372 -14.80 25.01 -8.68
CA CYS A 372 -14.34 24.14 -7.59
C CYS A 372 -14.44 24.82 -6.22
N ASN A 373 -13.85 26.01 -6.05
CA ASN A 373 -13.89 26.72 -4.77
C ASN A 373 -15.26 27.34 -4.49
N LEU A 374 -15.98 27.78 -5.54
CA LEU A 374 -17.33 28.31 -5.40
C LEU A 374 -18.29 27.30 -4.77
N MET A 375 -18.08 26.01 -5.07
CA MET A 375 -18.88 24.90 -4.56
C MET A 375 -18.22 24.17 -3.37
N ASP A 376 -17.18 24.76 -2.76
CA ASP A 376 -16.44 24.17 -1.63
C ASP A 376 -15.96 22.72 -1.90
N LEU A 377 -15.44 22.48 -3.11
CA LEU A 377 -14.81 21.22 -3.47
C LEU A 377 -13.31 21.27 -3.13
N CYS A 378 -12.73 20.10 -2.86
CA CYS A 378 -11.28 19.87 -2.87
C CYS A 378 -10.84 19.28 -4.22
N ALA A 379 -9.55 19.38 -4.55
CA ALA A 379 -9.05 18.83 -5.80
C ALA A 379 -7.57 18.39 -5.75
N VAL A 380 -7.26 17.35 -6.54
CA VAL A 380 -5.89 16.93 -6.84
C VAL A 380 -5.70 16.89 -8.36
N ALA A 381 -4.84 17.76 -8.89
CA ALA A 381 -4.43 17.77 -10.29
C ALA A 381 -3.19 16.89 -10.48
N VAL A 382 -3.24 15.99 -11.47
CA VAL A 382 -2.14 15.08 -11.81
C VAL A 382 -1.90 15.02 -13.32
N PRO A 383 -0.67 14.67 -13.74
CA PRO A 383 -0.37 14.39 -15.14
C PRO A 383 -1.18 13.19 -15.65
N ALA A 384 -1.63 13.23 -16.89
CA ALA A 384 -2.46 12.19 -17.49
C ALA A 384 -2.09 11.83 -18.93
N GLY A 385 -1.08 12.48 -19.51
CA GLY A 385 -0.55 12.15 -20.83
C GLY A 385 0.20 13.32 -21.46
N THR A 386 0.57 13.14 -22.72
CA THR A 386 1.17 14.17 -23.55
C THR A 386 0.55 14.05 -24.94
N ASP A 387 0.21 15.19 -25.54
CA ASP A 387 -0.33 15.19 -26.91
C ASP A 387 0.78 15.06 -27.97
N SER A 388 0.36 14.92 -29.22
CA SER A 388 1.22 14.77 -30.39
C SER A 388 2.15 15.97 -30.63
N ALA A 389 1.82 17.15 -30.09
CA ALA A 389 2.63 18.37 -30.16
C ALA A 389 3.58 18.52 -28.95
N GLY A 390 3.61 17.54 -28.04
CA GLY A 390 4.44 17.54 -26.84
C GLY A 390 3.86 18.35 -25.67
N ALA A 391 2.61 18.80 -25.74
CA ALA A 391 1.94 19.49 -24.63
C ALA A 391 1.56 18.50 -23.55
N GLN A 392 1.81 18.85 -22.28
CA GLN A 392 1.35 18.02 -21.16
C GLN A 392 -0.16 18.15 -21.01
N PHE A 393 -0.80 17.01 -20.80
CA PHE A 393 -2.21 16.90 -20.46
C PHE A 393 -2.34 16.40 -19.03
N GLY A 394 -3.25 17.01 -18.28
CA GLY A 394 -3.52 16.65 -16.88
C GLY A 394 -5.00 16.63 -16.57
N VAL A 395 -5.38 15.82 -15.60
CA VAL A 395 -6.75 15.70 -15.07
C VAL A 395 -6.79 16.13 -13.62
N SER A 396 -7.94 16.63 -13.19
CA SER A 396 -8.20 16.99 -11.80
C SER A 396 -9.27 16.06 -11.24
N VAL A 397 -8.95 15.44 -10.11
CA VAL A 397 -9.93 14.70 -9.29
C VAL A 397 -10.50 15.68 -8.28
N LEU A 398 -11.80 15.96 -8.36
CA LEU A 398 -12.51 16.84 -7.46
C LEU A 398 -13.36 16.00 -6.51
N ALA A 399 -13.39 16.35 -5.23
CA ALA A 399 -14.28 15.72 -4.26
C ALA A 399 -14.95 16.76 -3.36
N ARG A 400 -15.98 16.33 -2.62
CA ARG A 400 -16.71 17.20 -1.68
C ARG A 400 -15.78 17.75 -0.59
N ALA A 401 -16.19 18.84 0.06
CA ALA A 401 -15.51 19.34 1.25
C ALA A 401 -15.24 18.21 2.26
N GLY A 402 -14.00 18.11 2.72
CA GLY A 402 -13.54 17.06 3.66
C GLY A 402 -13.16 15.73 3.01
N ALA A 403 -13.53 15.48 1.76
CA ALA A 403 -13.17 14.24 1.04
C ALA A 403 -11.79 14.33 0.37
N ASP A 404 -10.86 15.11 0.92
CA ASP A 404 -9.52 15.34 0.38
C ASP A 404 -8.71 14.03 0.26
N ALA A 405 -8.86 13.11 1.21
CA ALA A 405 -8.20 11.81 1.17
C ALA A 405 -8.75 10.92 0.04
N VAL A 406 -10.03 11.04 -0.30
CA VAL A 406 -10.66 10.34 -1.42
C VAL A 406 -10.11 10.87 -2.74
N ALA A 407 -10.04 12.19 -2.91
CA ALA A 407 -9.46 12.80 -4.10
C ALA A 407 -7.99 12.37 -4.28
N LEU A 408 -7.23 12.31 -3.19
CA LEU A 408 -5.85 11.85 -3.19
C LEU A 408 -5.71 10.37 -3.60
N ASP A 409 -6.53 9.47 -3.05
CA ASP A 409 -6.45 8.04 -3.37
C ASP A 409 -6.86 7.74 -4.83
N ILE A 410 -7.83 8.48 -5.38
CA ILE A 410 -8.18 8.35 -6.80
C ILE A 410 -7.05 8.89 -7.69
N ALA A 411 -6.42 10.01 -7.30
CA ALA A 411 -5.24 10.53 -8.01
C ALA A 411 -4.04 9.57 -7.96
N ARG A 412 -3.87 8.85 -6.84
CA ARG A 412 -2.86 7.78 -6.69
C ARG A 412 -3.06 6.65 -7.69
N ARG A 413 -4.31 6.24 -7.97
CA ARG A 413 -4.62 5.23 -9.00
C ARG A 413 -4.21 5.68 -10.41
N LEU A 414 -4.31 6.98 -10.72
CA LEU A 414 -3.93 7.53 -12.03
C LEU A 414 -2.41 7.63 -12.24
N THR A 415 -1.65 7.65 -11.15
CA THR A 415 -0.20 7.89 -11.14
C THR A 415 0.58 6.68 -10.64
N ASP A 416 -0.10 5.53 -10.47
CA ASP A 416 0.45 4.28 -9.91
C ASP A 416 1.22 4.49 -8.60
N THR A 417 0.80 5.46 -7.78
CA THR A 417 1.45 5.80 -6.52
C THR A 417 0.80 5.04 -5.36
N PRO A 418 1.55 4.32 -4.51
CA PRO A 418 0.98 3.62 -3.36
C PRO A 418 0.26 4.55 -2.37
N THR A 419 -0.73 4.00 -1.67
CA THR A 419 -1.38 4.69 -0.55
C THR A 419 -0.46 4.74 0.67
N THR A 420 -0.66 5.74 1.52
CA THR A 420 0.02 5.90 2.81
C THR A 420 -0.90 5.48 3.95
N ALA A 421 -0.35 5.06 5.09
CA ALA A 421 -1.13 4.74 6.29
C ALA A 421 -1.91 5.97 6.79
N ASP A 422 -1.25 7.13 6.83
CA ASP A 422 -1.89 8.41 7.14
C ASP A 422 -1.93 9.29 5.88
N PRO A 423 -3.10 9.74 5.42
CA PRO A 423 -3.21 10.76 4.40
C PRO A 423 -3.02 12.16 5.03
N TRP A 424 -2.72 13.18 4.21
CA TRP A 424 -2.50 14.53 4.74
C TRP A 424 -3.62 15.09 5.63
N PRO A 425 -4.94 14.80 5.43
CA PRO A 425 -5.97 15.35 6.31
C PRO A 425 -5.77 14.92 7.76
N VAL A 426 -5.38 13.66 8.00
CA VAL A 426 -5.07 13.14 9.36
C VAL A 426 -3.87 13.87 9.94
N ARG A 427 -2.79 14.06 9.15
CA ARG A 427 -1.61 14.84 9.59
C ARG A 427 -1.95 16.32 9.86
N ALA A 428 -2.94 16.85 9.17
CA ALA A 428 -3.45 18.21 9.32
C ALA A 428 -4.49 18.33 10.47
N GLY A 429 -4.68 17.29 11.28
CA GLY A 429 -5.54 17.33 12.47
C GLY A 429 -6.99 16.89 12.26
N LEU A 430 -7.29 16.13 11.20
CA LEU A 430 -8.53 15.35 11.15
C LEU A 430 -8.46 14.21 12.19
N ASP A 431 -9.38 14.25 13.15
CA ASP A 431 -9.45 13.26 14.22
C ASP A 431 -9.75 11.85 13.68
N ALA A 432 -8.81 10.94 13.87
CA ALA A 432 -8.93 9.54 13.49
C ALA A 432 -8.51 8.62 14.63
N THR A 433 -9.13 7.45 14.69
CA THR A 433 -8.86 6.40 15.67
C THR A 433 -8.43 5.13 14.95
N VAL A 434 -7.34 4.53 15.41
CA VAL A 434 -6.90 3.21 14.95
C VAL A 434 -7.75 2.12 15.62
N LEU A 435 -8.35 1.29 14.79
CA LEU A 435 -9.26 0.19 15.13
C LEU A 435 -8.66 -1.15 14.68
N LEU A 436 -8.46 -2.06 15.62
CA LEU A 436 -8.14 -3.45 15.34
C LEU A 436 -9.41 -4.26 15.09
N VAL A 437 -9.47 -4.91 13.94
CA VAL A 437 -10.51 -5.88 13.59
C VAL A 437 -9.92 -7.28 13.49
N VAL A 438 -10.64 -8.29 13.98
CA VAL A 438 -10.17 -9.69 14.04
C VAL A 438 -11.17 -10.69 13.45
N GLY A 439 -12.22 -10.20 12.78
CA GLY A 439 -13.38 -11.02 12.44
C GLY A 439 -14.10 -10.60 11.17
N ALA A 440 -15.43 -10.53 11.23
CA ALA A 440 -16.28 -10.29 10.05
C ALA A 440 -16.03 -8.94 9.34
N HIS A 441 -15.28 -8.03 9.96
CA HIS A 441 -14.85 -6.74 9.39
C HIS A 441 -13.46 -6.76 8.73
N LEU A 442 -12.74 -7.89 8.77
CA LEU A 442 -11.50 -8.05 7.99
C LEU A 442 -11.80 -7.90 6.50
N ARG A 443 -10.84 -7.43 5.69
CA ARG A 443 -11.01 -7.31 4.23
C ARG A 443 -11.47 -8.64 3.62
N GLY A 444 -12.44 -8.55 2.72
CA GLY A 444 -13.06 -9.71 2.07
C GLY A 444 -14.07 -10.48 2.94
N GLN A 445 -14.26 -10.09 4.21
CA GLN A 445 -15.29 -10.68 5.07
C GLN A 445 -16.64 -9.95 4.96
N PRO A 446 -17.77 -10.60 5.36
CA PRO A 446 -19.12 -10.12 5.05
C PRO A 446 -19.52 -8.76 5.61
N LEU A 447 -18.79 -8.21 6.59
CA LEU A 447 -19.09 -6.91 7.22
C LEU A 447 -18.00 -5.86 6.99
N ALA A 448 -16.99 -6.14 6.15
CA ALA A 448 -15.94 -5.17 5.79
C ALA A 448 -16.55 -3.86 5.22
N TRP A 449 -17.64 -3.98 4.46
CA TRP A 449 -18.38 -2.85 3.89
C TRP A 449 -18.80 -1.81 4.93
N GLN A 450 -19.01 -2.18 6.20
CA GLN A 450 -19.38 -1.22 7.24
C GLN A 450 -18.26 -0.22 7.56
N LEU A 451 -17.01 -0.62 7.34
CA LEU A 451 -15.83 0.25 7.44
C LEU A 451 -15.61 1.00 6.13
N ASP A 452 -15.74 0.31 4.99
CA ASP A 452 -15.56 0.91 3.66
C ASP A 452 -16.56 2.05 3.40
N ASP A 453 -17.85 1.85 3.69
CA ASP A 453 -18.91 2.86 3.54
C ASP A 453 -18.70 4.07 4.46
N ARG A 454 -17.94 3.88 5.54
CA ARG A 454 -17.52 4.94 6.46
C ARG A 454 -16.19 5.56 6.06
N GLY A 455 -15.69 5.29 4.86
CA GLY A 455 -14.42 5.84 4.38
C GLY A 455 -13.24 5.48 5.27
N ALA A 456 -13.29 4.35 5.99
CA ALA A 456 -12.16 3.91 6.81
C ALA A 456 -10.96 3.57 5.93
N ARG A 457 -9.76 3.85 6.43
CA ARG A 457 -8.51 3.54 5.73
C ARG A 457 -7.90 2.27 6.29
N TRP A 458 -7.68 1.28 5.44
CA TRP A 458 -6.89 0.11 5.81
C TRP A 458 -5.42 0.51 6.03
N ILE A 459 -4.85 0.13 7.18
CA ILE A 459 -3.46 0.43 7.54
C ILE A 459 -2.57 -0.78 7.22
N GLY A 460 -2.98 -1.98 7.65
CA GLY A 460 -2.12 -3.15 7.55
C GLY A 460 -2.57 -4.34 8.38
N PRO A 461 -1.94 -5.51 8.22
CA PRO A 461 -2.09 -6.62 9.14
C PRO A 461 -1.48 -6.28 10.52
N ALA A 462 -2.01 -6.88 11.59
CA ALA A 462 -1.47 -6.74 12.94
C ALA A 462 -1.67 -8.01 13.76
N ARG A 463 -0.95 -8.09 14.89
CA ARG A 463 -1.09 -9.14 15.88
C ARG A 463 -1.28 -8.53 17.26
N THR A 464 -2.13 -9.16 18.08
CA THR A 464 -2.23 -8.81 19.50
C THR A 464 -0.97 -9.23 20.26
N ALA A 465 -0.74 -8.66 21.44
CA ALA A 465 0.15 -9.23 22.45
C ALA A 465 -0.27 -10.67 22.82
N PRO A 466 0.58 -11.50 23.46
CA PRO A 466 0.28 -12.90 23.76
C PRO A 466 -0.63 -13.07 25.01
N HIS A 467 -1.71 -12.30 25.07
CA HIS A 467 -2.60 -12.20 26.24
C HIS A 467 -4.08 -12.40 25.87
N TYR A 468 -4.34 -12.87 24.65
CA TYR A 468 -5.69 -12.91 24.10
C TYR A 468 -6.10 -14.33 23.69
N ARG A 469 -7.40 -14.57 23.69
CA ARG A 469 -8.07 -15.77 23.16
C ARG A 469 -9.18 -15.35 22.22
N LEU A 470 -9.53 -16.24 21.30
CA LEU A 470 -10.54 -16.02 20.26
C LEU A 470 -11.61 -17.10 20.33
N ALA A 471 -12.88 -16.73 20.36
CA ALA A 471 -13.99 -17.70 20.32
C ALA A 471 -14.92 -17.42 19.14
N ARG A 472 -15.39 -18.46 18.44
CA ARG A 472 -16.51 -18.33 17.49
C ARG A 472 -17.80 -18.19 18.26
N LEU A 473 -18.47 -17.05 18.09
CA LEU A 473 -19.74 -16.73 18.73
C LEU A 473 -20.91 -17.22 17.88
N ASP A 474 -22.05 -17.46 18.54
CA ASP A 474 -23.31 -17.83 17.88
C ASP A 474 -24.12 -16.59 17.49
N THR A 475 -23.54 -15.77 16.61
CA THR A 475 -24.17 -14.58 16.03
C THR A 475 -24.53 -14.81 14.57
N GLU A 476 -25.41 -13.96 14.01
CA GLU A 476 -25.70 -13.90 12.57
C GLU A 476 -25.20 -12.56 11.98
N PRO A 477 -24.27 -12.57 11.00
CA PRO A 477 -23.45 -13.72 10.59
C PRO A 477 -22.51 -14.17 11.74
N PRO A 478 -21.92 -15.38 11.66
CA PRO A 478 -20.93 -15.84 12.64
C PRO A 478 -19.76 -14.86 12.76
N LYS A 479 -19.38 -14.53 13.99
CA LYS A 479 -18.29 -13.59 14.31
C LYS A 479 -17.39 -14.16 15.38
N PRO A 480 -16.10 -13.80 15.40
CA PRO A 480 -15.25 -14.10 16.54
C PRO A 480 -15.43 -13.07 17.65
N GLY A 481 -15.23 -13.51 18.89
CA GLY A 481 -15.10 -12.69 20.08
C GLY A 481 -13.69 -12.78 20.64
N LEU A 482 -12.99 -11.64 20.67
CA LEU A 482 -11.67 -11.52 21.29
C LEU A 482 -11.84 -11.18 22.77
N VAL A 483 -11.10 -11.86 23.63
CA VAL A 483 -11.02 -11.53 25.06
C VAL A 483 -9.58 -11.52 25.54
N ARG A 484 -9.27 -10.62 26.46
CA ARG A 484 -8.00 -10.65 27.21
C ARG A 484 -8.14 -11.64 28.37
N VAL A 485 -7.13 -12.46 28.57
CA VAL A 485 -7.11 -13.51 29.61
C VAL A 485 -5.98 -13.29 30.61
N ALA A 486 -5.92 -14.12 31.65
CA ALA A 486 -4.86 -14.09 32.64
C ALA A 486 -3.47 -14.29 31.99
N PRO A 487 -2.39 -13.73 32.55
CA PRO A 487 -1.03 -13.95 32.06
C PRO A 487 -0.70 -15.44 31.92
N GLY A 488 -0.13 -15.81 30.77
CA GLY A 488 0.21 -17.20 30.44
C GLY A 488 -0.96 -18.06 29.94
N ALA A 489 -2.19 -17.55 29.90
CA ALA A 489 -3.37 -18.29 29.44
C ALA A 489 -3.84 -17.92 28.02
N GLY A 490 -3.15 -16.98 27.36
CA GLY A 490 -3.48 -16.47 26.02
C GLY A 490 -2.31 -16.58 25.05
N THR A 491 -2.57 -16.22 23.79
CA THR A 491 -1.59 -16.19 22.71
C THR A 491 -1.81 -14.96 21.83
N THR A 492 -1.07 -14.86 20.73
CA THR A 492 -1.21 -13.78 19.73
C THR A 492 -2.35 -14.12 18.78
N ILE A 493 -3.24 -13.16 18.52
CA ILE A 493 -4.30 -13.29 17.52
C ILE A 493 -4.01 -12.34 16.36
N ALA A 494 -4.09 -12.85 15.13
CA ALA A 494 -3.91 -12.03 13.94
C ALA A 494 -5.21 -11.27 13.57
N GLY A 495 -5.04 -10.06 13.03
CA GLY A 495 -6.12 -9.19 12.58
C GLY A 495 -5.62 -8.11 11.63
N GLU A 496 -6.41 -7.07 11.44
CA GLU A 496 -6.09 -5.91 10.61
C GLU A 496 -6.32 -4.60 11.37
N LEU A 497 -5.48 -3.61 11.11
CA LEU A 497 -5.66 -2.24 11.59
C LEU A 497 -6.32 -1.38 10.53
N TRP A 498 -7.26 -0.58 10.99
CA TRP A 498 -7.99 0.40 10.20
C TRP A 498 -7.96 1.75 10.90
N SER A 499 -7.75 2.84 10.16
CA SER A 499 -7.99 4.20 10.63
C SER A 499 -9.44 4.56 10.33
N VAL A 500 -10.18 5.03 11.33
CA VAL A 500 -11.59 5.43 11.22
C VAL A 500 -11.75 6.83 11.79
N GLY A 501 -12.52 7.70 11.13
CA GLY A 501 -12.85 9.02 11.69
C GLY A 501 -13.49 8.88 13.07
N THR A 502 -13.05 9.66 14.06
CA THR A 502 -13.46 9.46 15.46
C THR A 502 -14.98 9.61 15.66
N ALA A 503 -15.63 10.53 14.95
CA ALA A 503 -17.09 10.64 14.98
C ALA A 503 -17.79 9.41 14.38
N MET A 504 -17.24 8.89 13.28
CA MET A 504 -17.77 7.70 12.59
C MET A 504 -17.63 6.43 13.43
N LEU A 505 -16.58 6.35 14.26
CA LEU A 505 -16.43 5.29 15.25
C LEU A 505 -17.53 5.36 16.32
N GLY A 506 -17.98 6.57 16.70
CA GLY A 506 -19.11 6.78 17.59
C GLY A 506 -20.42 6.24 16.99
N ASP A 507 -20.69 6.56 15.74
CA ASP A 507 -21.85 6.04 15.00
C ASP A 507 -21.78 4.51 14.83
N PHE A 508 -20.58 4.00 14.55
CA PHE A 508 -20.34 2.56 14.44
C PHE A 508 -20.61 1.85 15.78
N LEU A 509 -20.10 2.38 16.89
CA LEU A 509 -20.31 1.85 18.24
C LEU A 509 -21.79 1.87 18.62
N ALA A 510 -22.52 2.94 18.30
CA ALA A 510 -23.95 3.04 18.58
C ALA A 510 -24.77 1.97 17.83
N ALA A 511 -24.33 1.55 16.65
CA ALA A 511 -24.95 0.50 15.84
C ALA A 511 -24.44 -0.91 16.14
N LEU A 512 -23.40 -1.07 16.97
CA LEU A 512 -22.75 -2.35 17.23
C LEU A 512 -23.66 -3.28 18.05
N PRO A 513 -24.13 -4.41 17.50
CA PRO A 513 -25.06 -5.27 18.22
C PRO A 513 -24.35 -6.06 19.32
N ALA A 514 -25.08 -6.32 20.42
CA ALA A 514 -24.68 -7.32 21.39
C ALA A 514 -24.46 -8.68 20.69
N PRO A 515 -23.47 -9.50 21.12
CA PRO A 515 -22.60 -9.31 22.29
C PRO A 515 -21.27 -8.60 21.99
N MET A 516 -21.14 -7.95 20.84
CA MET A 516 -19.88 -7.31 20.43
C MET A 516 -19.62 -6.06 21.28
N ALA A 517 -18.33 -5.78 21.52
CA ALA A 517 -17.87 -4.60 22.25
C ALA A 517 -16.61 -4.01 21.60
N LEU A 518 -16.35 -2.73 21.86
CA LEU A 518 -15.08 -2.09 21.57
C LEU A 518 -14.34 -1.77 22.87
N GLY A 519 -13.06 -2.11 22.93
CA GLY A 519 -12.21 -1.88 24.10
C GLY A 519 -10.76 -1.66 23.72
N ARG A 520 -9.88 -1.55 24.72
CA ARG A 520 -8.42 -1.45 24.50
C ARG A 520 -7.84 -2.82 24.18
N VAL A 521 -7.04 -2.88 23.11
CA VAL A 521 -6.29 -4.08 22.72
C VAL A 521 -4.82 -3.71 22.58
N GLU A 522 -3.98 -4.48 23.26
CA GLU A 522 -2.52 -4.40 23.22
C GLU A 522 -2.02 -5.21 22.02
N LEU A 523 -1.20 -4.59 21.18
CA LEU A 523 -0.58 -5.21 20.01
C LEU A 523 0.78 -5.83 20.38
N SER A 524 1.31 -6.67 19.49
CA SER A 524 2.58 -7.37 19.71
C SER A 524 3.80 -6.45 19.83
N ASP A 525 3.70 -5.21 19.35
CA ASP A 525 4.72 -4.17 19.50
C ASP A 525 4.59 -3.37 20.81
N GLY A 526 3.62 -3.71 21.67
CA GLY A 526 3.34 -3.04 22.94
C GLY A 526 2.49 -1.77 22.81
N SER A 527 2.08 -1.39 21.60
CA SER A 527 1.12 -0.30 21.41
C SER A 527 -0.29 -0.75 21.79
N GLU A 528 -1.16 0.19 22.15
CA GLU A 528 -2.54 -0.09 22.47
C GLU A 528 -3.49 0.71 21.57
N VAL A 529 -4.46 0.00 20.98
CA VAL A 529 -5.46 0.54 20.05
C VAL A 529 -6.88 0.24 20.54
N VAL A 530 -7.88 0.86 19.90
CA VAL A 530 -9.27 0.38 20.06
C VAL A 530 -9.40 -0.90 19.25
N GLY A 531 -10.08 -1.92 19.76
CA GLY A 531 -10.28 -3.17 19.04
C GLY A 531 -11.60 -3.83 19.36
N PHE A 532 -12.05 -4.69 18.45
CA PHE A 532 -13.21 -5.53 18.67
C PHE A 532 -12.94 -6.57 19.76
N GLY A 533 -13.91 -6.73 20.64
CA GLY A 533 -14.03 -7.83 21.58
C GLY A 533 -15.48 -8.27 21.72
N CYS A 534 -15.76 -9.03 22.78
CA CYS A 534 -17.11 -9.42 23.15
C CYS A 534 -17.31 -9.39 24.66
N THR A 535 -18.56 -9.52 25.10
CA THR A 535 -18.85 -9.76 26.51
C THR A 535 -18.26 -11.11 26.96
N LEU A 536 -17.82 -11.17 28.22
CA LEU A 536 -17.25 -12.39 28.79
C LEU A 536 -18.23 -13.58 28.69
N GLN A 537 -19.51 -13.35 28.97
CA GLN A 537 -20.55 -14.36 28.86
C GLN A 537 -20.64 -14.96 27.44
N ALA A 538 -20.53 -14.12 26.40
CA ALA A 538 -20.58 -14.60 25.03
C ALA A 538 -19.34 -15.44 24.68
N TRP A 539 -18.17 -15.03 25.15
CA TRP A 539 -16.95 -15.82 25.01
C TRP A 539 -17.06 -17.19 25.71
N GLU A 540 -17.54 -17.24 26.96
CA GLU A 540 -17.72 -18.49 27.72
C GLU A 540 -18.71 -19.45 27.05
N SER A 541 -19.72 -18.93 26.36
CA SER A 541 -20.68 -19.72 25.58
C SER A 541 -20.21 -20.07 24.17
N GLY A 542 -19.13 -19.43 23.70
CA GLY A 542 -18.60 -19.61 22.35
C GLY A 542 -17.71 -20.85 22.23
N VAL A 543 -17.37 -21.20 20.99
CA VAL A 543 -16.40 -22.27 20.71
C VAL A 543 -15.01 -21.64 20.68
N ASP A 544 -14.08 -22.13 21.51
CA ASP A 544 -12.70 -21.64 21.50
C ASP A 544 -12.02 -22.00 20.16
N ILE A 545 -11.57 -20.97 19.44
CA ILE A 545 -10.88 -21.08 18.16
C ILE A 545 -9.46 -20.50 18.23
N THR A 546 -8.94 -20.27 19.43
CA THR A 546 -7.63 -19.64 19.68
C THR A 546 -6.50 -20.37 18.96
N HIS A 547 -6.53 -21.69 18.96
CA HIS A 547 -5.52 -22.54 18.32
C HIS A 547 -5.44 -22.37 16.78
N HIS A 548 -6.47 -21.81 16.15
CA HIS A 548 -6.41 -21.48 14.72
C HIS A 548 -5.62 -20.19 14.43
N GLY A 549 -5.26 -19.40 15.45
CA GLY A 549 -4.44 -18.18 15.37
C GLY A 549 -5.16 -16.94 14.83
N ASP A 550 -6.13 -17.12 13.94
CA ASP A 550 -6.95 -16.05 13.38
C ASP A 550 -8.30 -16.56 12.86
N TRP A 551 -9.19 -15.61 12.56
CA TRP A 551 -10.52 -15.90 12.03
C TRP A 551 -10.50 -16.50 10.61
N PRO A 552 -9.73 -15.98 9.63
CA PRO A 552 -9.65 -16.60 8.30
C PRO A 552 -9.15 -18.04 8.33
N GLY A 553 -8.18 -18.36 9.18
CA GLY A 553 -7.63 -19.69 9.39
C GLY A 553 -8.65 -20.64 10.01
N TYR A 554 -9.43 -20.20 10.99
CA TYR A 554 -10.58 -20.98 11.47
C TYR A 554 -11.56 -21.26 10.34
N LEU A 555 -12.00 -20.23 9.61
CA LEU A 555 -12.97 -20.39 8.52
C LEU A 555 -12.47 -21.34 7.43
N ARG A 556 -11.20 -21.23 7.04
CA ARG A 556 -10.57 -22.09 6.04
C ARG A 556 -10.55 -23.55 6.46
N ARG A 557 -10.37 -23.82 7.75
CA ARG A 557 -10.25 -25.18 8.30
C ARG A 557 -11.58 -25.84 8.61
N THR A 558 -12.59 -25.07 8.99
CA THR A 558 -13.88 -25.63 9.45
C THR A 558 -15.01 -25.50 8.44
N ARG A 559 -14.90 -24.61 7.44
CA ARG A 559 -15.90 -24.55 6.37
C ARG A 559 -15.64 -25.66 5.35
N PRO A 560 -16.69 -26.20 4.70
CA PRO A 560 -16.51 -27.11 3.58
C PRO A 560 -15.72 -26.43 2.47
N GLY A 561 -14.56 -26.97 2.11
CA GLY A 561 -13.84 -26.62 0.89
C GLY A 561 -14.19 -27.57 -0.27
N THR A 562 -13.46 -27.44 -1.37
CA THR A 562 -13.51 -28.44 -2.45
C THR A 562 -12.73 -29.67 -1.99
N ALA A 563 -13.40 -30.82 -1.83
CA ALA A 563 -12.72 -32.06 -1.45
C ALA A 563 -11.55 -32.35 -2.39
N ALA A 564 -10.36 -32.64 -1.84
CA ALA A 564 -9.19 -32.92 -2.64
C ALA A 564 -9.33 -34.28 -3.33
N THR A 565 -8.92 -34.33 -4.60
CA THR A 565 -8.84 -35.56 -5.39
C THR A 565 -7.41 -36.09 -5.42
N ARG A 566 -7.21 -37.36 -5.81
CA ARG A 566 -5.86 -37.92 -5.94
C ARG A 566 -4.97 -37.08 -6.87
N SER A 567 -5.52 -36.62 -8.00
CA SER A 567 -4.80 -35.75 -8.94
C SER A 567 -4.41 -34.39 -8.37
N ASP A 568 -5.13 -33.89 -7.37
CA ASP A 568 -4.74 -32.65 -6.70
C ASP A 568 -3.47 -32.86 -5.88
N LEU A 569 -3.32 -34.03 -5.25
CA LEU A 569 -2.24 -34.36 -4.33
C LEU A 569 -0.98 -34.86 -5.03
N THR A 570 -1.13 -35.63 -6.11
CA THR A 570 -0.03 -36.34 -6.78
C THR A 570 0.82 -35.45 -7.67
N HIS A 571 2.05 -35.91 -7.92
CA HIS A 571 3.05 -35.23 -8.73
C HIS A 571 3.38 -33.81 -8.23
N ARG A 572 3.50 -33.66 -6.90
CA ARG A 572 3.77 -32.39 -6.23
C ARG A 572 4.68 -32.54 -5.02
N CYS A 573 5.32 -31.44 -4.65
CA CYS A 573 6.00 -31.29 -3.36
C CYS A 573 5.22 -30.28 -2.52
N TRP A 574 4.59 -30.77 -1.47
CA TRP A 574 3.85 -29.99 -0.51
C TRP A 574 4.76 -29.52 0.60
N ARG A 575 4.54 -28.28 1.04
CA ARG A 575 5.18 -27.68 2.21
C ARG A 575 4.11 -27.31 3.21
N ARG A 576 4.26 -27.77 4.44
CA ARG A 576 3.34 -27.37 5.52
C ARG A 576 3.65 -25.94 5.93
N THR A 577 2.62 -25.15 6.12
CA THR A 577 2.69 -23.75 6.55
C THR A 577 2.20 -23.55 7.97
N ALA A 578 1.32 -24.44 8.45
CA ALA A 578 0.86 -24.44 9.82
C ALA A 578 0.36 -25.83 10.24
N ILE A 579 0.54 -26.19 11.51
CA ILE A 579 -0.28 -27.19 12.20
C ILE A 579 -0.94 -26.55 13.41
N ALA A 580 -2.26 -26.67 13.49
CA ALA A 580 -3.07 -26.22 14.61
C ALA A 580 -3.55 -27.45 15.40
N LEU A 581 -3.19 -27.51 16.68
CA LEU A 581 -3.61 -28.53 17.63
C LEU A 581 -4.38 -27.85 18.77
N PRO A 582 -5.44 -28.45 19.32
CA PRO A 582 -6.11 -27.93 20.51
C PRO A 582 -5.10 -27.69 21.63
N ASP A 583 -5.30 -26.58 22.36
CA ASP A 583 -4.49 -26.16 23.51
C ASP A 583 -2.99 -25.89 23.24
N ASN A 584 -2.54 -25.96 21.98
CA ASN A 584 -1.18 -25.64 21.57
C ASN A 584 -1.15 -24.35 20.75
N GLU A 585 0.01 -23.68 20.77
CA GLU A 585 0.29 -22.64 19.78
C GLU A 585 0.40 -23.28 18.39
N ILE A 586 -0.05 -22.54 17.37
CA ILE A 586 0.05 -22.97 15.99
C ILE A 586 1.52 -23.07 15.59
N ASP A 587 1.97 -24.27 15.21
CA ASP A 587 3.34 -24.46 14.77
C ASP A 587 3.46 -24.07 13.29
N THR A 588 4.13 -22.96 13.06
CA THR A 588 4.50 -22.42 11.74
C THR A 588 6.01 -22.48 11.50
N THR A 589 6.75 -23.13 12.41
CA THR A 589 8.22 -23.08 12.47
C THR A 589 8.88 -24.37 12.03
N THR A 590 8.26 -25.52 12.30
CA THR A 590 8.80 -26.81 11.83
C THR A 590 8.71 -26.88 10.31
N GLU A 591 9.84 -27.12 9.67
CA GLU A 591 9.95 -27.26 8.23
C GLU A 591 9.52 -28.67 7.82
N VAL A 592 8.39 -28.79 7.13
CA VAL A 592 7.79 -30.06 6.71
C VAL A 592 7.63 -30.06 5.21
N HIS A 593 8.18 -31.10 4.57
CA HIS A 593 8.03 -31.33 3.14
C HIS A 593 7.45 -32.72 2.91
N TRP A 594 6.39 -32.77 2.12
CA TRP A 594 5.73 -33.99 1.67
C TRP A 594 5.85 -34.07 0.14
N LEU A 595 6.71 -34.95 -0.36
CA LEU A 595 6.84 -35.25 -1.77
C LEU A 595 5.89 -36.39 -2.13
N GLN A 596 4.87 -36.11 -2.93
CA GLN A 596 3.90 -37.09 -3.40
C GLN A 596 4.14 -37.36 -4.90
N ALA A 597 4.54 -38.58 -5.25
CA ALA A 597 4.62 -39.02 -6.63
C ALA A 597 3.24 -39.52 -7.10
N GLY A 598 3.10 -40.79 -7.50
CA GLY A 598 1.82 -41.42 -7.78
C GLY A 598 1.24 -42.01 -6.50
N GLU A 599 1.48 -43.29 -6.25
CA GLU A 599 1.06 -43.96 -5.02
C GLU A 599 1.99 -43.65 -3.84
N LEU A 600 3.28 -43.46 -4.10
CA LEU A 600 4.29 -43.34 -3.05
C LEU A 600 4.53 -41.91 -2.60
N TYR A 601 4.94 -41.77 -1.34
CA TYR A 601 5.30 -40.48 -0.77
C TYR A 601 6.51 -40.55 0.18
N VAL A 602 7.12 -39.38 0.38
CA VAL A 602 8.13 -39.11 1.42
C VAL A 602 7.71 -37.87 2.20
N ASP A 603 7.71 -37.95 3.53
CA ASP A 603 7.51 -36.83 4.45
C ASP A 603 8.76 -36.67 5.33
N LEU A 604 9.29 -35.43 5.41
CA LEU A 604 10.41 -35.07 6.28
C LEU A 604 10.12 -33.77 7.03
N ARG A 605 10.13 -33.87 8.37
CA ARG A 605 9.84 -32.80 9.33
C ARG A 605 11.08 -32.51 10.18
N THR A 606 11.51 -31.25 10.16
CA THR A 606 12.67 -30.79 10.92
C THR A 606 12.29 -29.55 11.73
N PRO A 607 12.31 -29.62 13.07
CA PRO A 607 12.08 -28.43 13.91
C PRO A 607 13.14 -27.36 13.64
N ALA A 608 12.73 -26.10 13.53
CA ALA A 608 13.65 -24.99 13.26
C ALA A 608 14.61 -24.70 14.43
N ASP A 609 14.27 -25.12 15.64
CA ASP A 609 15.06 -24.93 16.87
C ASP A 609 15.97 -26.13 17.19
N MET A 610 16.12 -27.07 16.25
CA MET A 610 17.03 -28.20 16.42
C MET A 610 18.48 -27.72 16.45
N ALA A 611 19.26 -28.18 17.45
CA ALA A 611 20.67 -27.80 17.54
C ALA A 611 21.49 -28.38 16.38
N PRO A 612 22.58 -27.72 15.95
CA PRO A 612 23.45 -28.25 14.90
C PRO A 612 24.04 -29.61 15.28
N ILE A 613 24.00 -30.54 14.33
CA ILE A 613 24.62 -31.86 14.47
C ILE A 613 26.12 -31.76 14.20
N THR A 614 26.93 -32.31 15.10
CA THR A 614 28.40 -32.19 15.06
C THR A 614 29.08 -33.36 14.34
N GLY A 615 28.46 -34.54 14.34
CA GLY A 615 28.97 -35.72 13.64
C GLY A 615 28.91 -35.58 12.11
N THR A 616 29.95 -36.06 11.43
CA THR A 616 30.08 -36.06 9.96
C THR A 616 29.83 -37.44 9.34
N SER A 617 29.52 -38.44 10.17
CA SER A 617 29.21 -39.83 9.82
C SER A 617 28.52 -40.51 11.01
N LEU A 618 27.95 -41.71 10.82
CA LEU A 618 27.30 -42.44 11.91
C LEU A 618 28.27 -42.71 13.09
N ASP A 619 29.51 -43.12 12.80
CA ASP A 619 30.53 -43.43 13.81
C ASP A 619 31.01 -42.20 14.60
N THR A 620 30.76 -41.00 14.09
CA THR A 620 31.14 -39.74 14.74
C THR A 620 29.98 -39.07 15.48
N LEU A 621 28.75 -39.56 15.34
CA LEU A 621 27.60 -39.04 16.09
C LEU A 621 27.78 -39.28 17.59
N THR A 622 27.68 -38.21 18.36
CA THR A 622 27.64 -38.25 19.82
C THR A 622 26.24 -38.59 20.31
N ARG A 623 26.10 -38.90 21.60
CA ARG A 623 24.77 -39.15 22.19
C ARG A 623 23.85 -37.93 22.10
N ASP A 624 24.40 -36.73 22.25
CA ASP A 624 23.64 -35.49 22.12
C ASP A 624 23.16 -35.28 20.68
N ASP A 625 24.00 -35.56 19.68
CA ASP A 625 23.58 -35.55 18.27
C ASP A 625 22.40 -36.49 18.05
N LEU A 626 22.49 -37.73 18.54
CA LEU A 626 21.43 -38.74 18.39
C LEU A 626 20.11 -38.29 19.04
N VAL A 627 20.17 -37.67 20.22
CA VAL A 627 18.98 -37.11 20.89
C VAL A 627 18.37 -35.96 20.08
N GLN A 628 19.19 -35.08 19.50
CA GLN A 628 18.68 -34.02 18.62
C GLN A 628 18.07 -34.60 17.34
N LEU A 629 18.70 -35.61 16.72
CA LEU A 629 18.15 -36.28 15.53
C LEU A 629 16.80 -36.93 15.79
N CYS A 630 16.54 -37.42 17.02
CA CYS A 630 15.23 -37.97 17.41
C CYS A 630 14.10 -36.93 17.41
N ARG A 631 14.41 -35.62 17.39
CA ARG A 631 13.38 -34.55 17.31
C ARG A 631 12.79 -34.40 15.92
N GLN A 632 13.45 -34.94 14.89
CA GLN A 632 12.90 -35.00 13.54
C GLN A 632 11.77 -36.02 13.47
N GLN A 633 10.88 -35.87 12.50
CA GLN A 633 9.96 -36.93 12.08
C GLN A 633 10.16 -37.17 10.60
N ALA A 634 10.20 -38.43 10.19
CA ALA A 634 10.34 -38.75 8.78
C ALA A 634 9.70 -40.11 8.51
N PHE A 635 8.92 -40.19 7.45
CA PHE A 635 8.24 -41.43 7.09
C PHE A 635 7.94 -41.46 5.59
N ALA A 636 7.78 -42.68 5.07
CA ALA A 636 7.53 -42.93 3.66
C ALA A 636 6.67 -44.18 3.50
N GLY A 637 5.93 -44.23 2.40
CA GLY A 637 5.04 -45.34 2.10
C GLY A 637 4.08 -44.98 1.00
N HIS A 638 2.81 -45.35 1.15
CA HIS A 638 1.78 -45.11 0.14
C HIS A 638 0.55 -44.42 0.71
N LEU A 639 -0.14 -43.69 -0.17
CA LEU A 639 -1.33 -42.93 0.18
C LEU A 639 -2.60 -43.68 -0.24
N GLY A 640 -3.39 -44.09 0.75
CA GLY A 640 -4.71 -44.70 0.57
C GLY A 640 -5.84 -43.68 0.64
N GLU A 641 -6.96 -43.95 -0.02
CA GLU A 641 -8.19 -43.14 0.09
C GLU A 641 -9.40 -44.07 0.16
N ASP A 642 -10.30 -43.80 1.11
CA ASP A 642 -11.57 -44.51 1.27
C ASP A 642 -12.63 -43.52 1.80
N ASP A 643 -13.70 -43.33 1.02
CA ASP A 643 -14.84 -42.46 1.33
C ASP A 643 -14.43 -41.04 1.78
N GLY A 644 -13.49 -40.42 1.06
CA GLY A 644 -12.97 -39.08 1.33
C GLY A 644 -12.06 -38.99 2.56
N VAL A 645 -11.65 -40.13 3.13
CA VAL A 645 -10.63 -40.22 4.18
C VAL A 645 -9.34 -40.74 3.59
N TRP A 646 -8.31 -39.91 3.66
CA TRP A 646 -6.96 -40.22 3.26
C TRP A 646 -6.21 -40.92 4.38
N THR A 647 -5.44 -41.95 4.06
CA THR A 647 -4.64 -42.72 5.02
C THR A 647 -3.19 -42.77 4.56
N TRP A 648 -2.28 -42.27 5.37
CA TRP A 648 -0.84 -42.33 5.13
C TRP A 648 -0.32 -43.65 5.69
N HIS A 649 -0.15 -44.65 4.83
CA HIS A 649 0.43 -45.93 5.22
C HIS A 649 1.94 -45.78 5.33
N ARG A 650 2.45 -45.76 6.56
CA ARG A 650 3.88 -45.57 6.85
C ARG A 650 4.59 -46.93 6.83
N GLU A 651 5.19 -47.27 5.69
CA GLU A 651 5.96 -48.50 5.53
C GLU A 651 7.36 -48.38 6.13
N LEU A 652 7.91 -47.17 6.08
CA LEU A 652 9.15 -46.77 6.71
C LEU A 652 8.83 -45.57 7.60
N ASP A 653 9.09 -45.67 8.89
CA ASP A 653 8.92 -44.58 9.86
C ASP A 653 10.18 -44.47 10.71
N LEU A 654 10.65 -43.24 10.93
CA LEU A 654 11.77 -42.94 11.82
C LEU A 654 11.42 -43.28 13.27
N HIS A 655 10.16 -43.06 13.66
CA HIS A 655 9.65 -43.34 15.00
C HIS A 655 8.89 -44.66 15.05
N PRO A 656 8.71 -45.26 16.24
CA PRO A 656 7.78 -46.38 16.41
C PRO A 656 6.38 -46.03 15.90
N ALA A 657 5.68 -47.03 15.33
CA ALA A 657 4.31 -46.84 14.86
C ALA A 657 3.40 -46.37 16.01
N ALA A 658 2.61 -45.33 15.75
CA ALA A 658 1.65 -44.82 16.72
C ALA A 658 0.42 -45.74 16.84
N ASP A 659 -0.25 -45.71 18.00
CA ASP A 659 -1.45 -46.53 18.28
C ASP A 659 -2.64 -46.23 17.36
N LEU A 660 -2.69 -45.01 16.79
CA LEU A 660 -3.73 -44.60 15.85
C LEU A 660 -3.14 -44.43 14.46
N PRO A 661 -3.82 -44.92 13.41
CA PRO A 661 -3.41 -44.72 12.03
C PRO A 661 -3.46 -43.23 11.66
N ASP A 662 -2.53 -42.84 10.79
CA ASP A 662 -2.42 -41.47 10.29
C ASP A 662 -3.48 -41.24 9.19
N ARG A 663 -4.53 -40.49 9.53
CA ARG A 663 -5.73 -40.34 8.71
C ARG A 663 -6.23 -38.91 8.74
N GLY A 664 -6.64 -38.41 7.59
CA GLY A 664 -7.11 -37.05 7.42
C GLY A 664 -8.18 -36.91 6.35
N ARG A 665 -9.01 -35.86 6.48
CA ARG A 665 -9.86 -35.35 5.41
C ARG A 665 -9.18 -34.16 4.77
N LEU A 666 -9.13 -34.14 3.45
CA LEU A 666 -8.42 -33.13 2.68
C LEU A 666 -9.39 -32.27 1.86
N HIS A 667 -9.25 -30.95 1.94
CA HIS A 667 -9.96 -30.02 1.07
C HIS A 667 -9.11 -28.83 0.66
N LEU A 668 -9.39 -28.30 -0.52
CA LEU A 668 -8.77 -27.09 -1.03
C LEU A 668 -9.64 -25.88 -0.69
N ALA A 669 -9.00 -24.84 -0.13
CA ALA A 669 -9.61 -23.55 0.16
C ALA A 669 -8.57 -22.44 0.02
N ASP A 670 -8.87 -21.42 -0.78
CA ASP A 670 -8.00 -20.24 -1.01
C ASP A 670 -6.56 -20.59 -1.44
N GLY A 671 -6.39 -21.63 -2.27
CA GLY A 671 -5.07 -22.09 -2.74
C GLY A 671 -4.26 -22.87 -1.70
N VAL A 672 -4.84 -23.18 -0.54
CA VAL A 672 -4.25 -23.99 0.53
C VAL A 672 -4.97 -25.34 0.57
N LEU A 673 -4.21 -26.42 0.66
CA LEU A 673 -4.73 -27.74 0.98
C LEU A 673 -4.79 -27.87 2.50
N VAL A 674 -6.00 -28.02 3.04
CA VAL A 674 -6.22 -28.23 4.46
C VAL A 674 -6.39 -29.72 4.72
N GLU A 675 -5.65 -30.21 5.70
CA GLU A 675 -5.87 -31.50 6.30
C GLU A 675 -6.56 -31.36 7.64
N THR A 676 -7.59 -32.18 7.87
CA THR A 676 -8.27 -32.31 9.16
C THR A 676 -8.14 -33.74 9.65
N GLY A 677 -7.54 -33.92 10.82
CA GLY A 677 -7.31 -35.25 11.39
C GLY A 677 -8.59 -36.06 11.62
N VAL A 678 -8.51 -37.36 11.39
CA VAL A 678 -9.58 -38.32 11.67
C VAL A 678 -9.17 -39.18 12.88
N GLY A 679 -9.89 -39.01 13.99
CA GLY A 679 -9.55 -39.67 15.27
C GLY A 679 -8.54 -38.89 16.11
N ARG A 680 -7.99 -37.79 15.58
CA ARG A 680 -7.22 -36.77 16.30
C ARG A 680 -7.70 -35.40 15.84
N ASP A 681 -7.84 -34.47 16.77
CA ASP A 681 -8.24 -33.10 16.44
C ASP A 681 -6.98 -32.28 16.11
N TYR A 682 -6.72 -32.10 14.83
CA TYR A 682 -5.66 -31.24 14.32
C TYR A 682 -6.02 -30.74 12.92
N HIS A 683 -5.41 -29.61 12.55
CA HIS A 683 -5.47 -29.11 11.19
C HIS A 683 -4.08 -28.78 10.67
N GLU A 684 -3.73 -29.25 9.47
CA GLU A 684 -2.51 -28.84 8.78
C GLU A 684 -2.85 -28.04 7.51
N ASP A 685 -2.14 -26.94 7.30
CA ASP A 685 -2.26 -26.10 6.11
C ASP A 685 -1.05 -26.36 5.20
N TRP A 686 -1.29 -26.79 3.96
CA TRP A 686 -0.27 -27.17 3.00
C TRP A 686 -0.32 -26.29 1.74
N VAL A 687 0.86 -25.95 1.22
CA VAL A 687 1.02 -25.23 -0.06
C VAL A 687 1.99 -25.98 -0.97
N THR A 688 1.96 -25.72 -2.27
CA THR A 688 2.80 -26.41 -3.27
C THR A 688 3.29 -25.42 -4.33
N ASP A 689 4.49 -25.67 -4.85
CA ASP A 689 5.08 -24.91 -5.96
C ASP A 689 4.73 -25.61 -7.30
N GLU A 690 3.57 -25.26 -7.88
CA GLU A 690 3.02 -25.75 -9.17
C GLU A 690 2.99 -27.28 -9.40
N TYR A 691 2.37 -27.71 -10.51
CA TYR A 691 2.27 -29.13 -10.91
C TYR A 691 3.44 -29.47 -11.84
N SER A 692 4.07 -30.64 -11.65
CA SER A 692 5.09 -31.13 -12.60
C SER A 692 4.56 -32.28 -13.44
N SER A 693 4.69 -32.17 -14.77
CA SER A 693 4.53 -33.31 -15.67
C SER A 693 5.75 -34.22 -15.56
N GLY A 694 5.56 -35.44 -15.07
CA GLY A 694 6.59 -36.48 -15.01
C GLY A 694 6.99 -36.87 -13.59
N SER A 695 6.79 -38.16 -13.25
CA SER A 695 7.23 -38.74 -11.99
C SER A 695 7.88 -40.11 -12.16
N LEU A 696 8.77 -40.42 -11.22
CA LEU A 696 9.34 -41.74 -11.01
C LEU A 696 8.95 -42.18 -9.60
N GLU A 697 8.49 -43.41 -9.43
CA GLU A 697 8.37 -44.00 -8.10
C GLU A 697 8.81 -45.47 -8.11
N LEU A 698 9.70 -45.79 -7.18
CA LEU A 698 10.33 -47.09 -7.06
C LEU A 698 10.19 -47.59 -5.64
N ARG A 699 9.70 -48.83 -5.49
CA ARG A 699 9.96 -49.63 -4.29
C ARG A 699 11.17 -50.51 -4.53
N LEU A 700 12.10 -50.51 -3.58
CA LEU A 700 13.42 -51.09 -3.72
C LEU A 700 13.72 -52.02 -2.55
N HIS A 701 14.37 -53.16 -2.80
CA HIS A 701 14.99 -53.97 -1.74
C HIS A 701 16.48 -54.12 -2.00
N ASP A 702 17.32 -54.07 -0.96
CA ASP A 702 18.72 -54.44 -1.10
C ASP A 702 18.94 -55.96 -0.95
N ALA A 703 20.18 -56.41 -1.08
CA ALA A 703 20.54 -57.84 -0.98
C ALA A 703 20.21 -58.48 0.38
N SER A 704 20.03 -57.68 1.44
CA SER A 704 19.61 -58.15 2.76
C SER A 704 18.09 -58.21 2.94
N GLY A 705 17.33 -57.73 1.94
CA GLY A 705 15.88 -57.57 2.01
C GLY A 705 15.44 -56.25 2.67
N ARG A 706 16.38 -55.33 2.93
CA ARG A 706 16.07 -54.00 3.49
C ARG A 706 15.27 -53.20 2.48
N LEU A 707 14.16 -52.62 2.93
CA LEU A 707 13.28 -51.77 2.12
C LEU A 707 13.91 -50.40 1.86
N GLY A 708 13.70 -49.89 0.66
CA GLY A 708 14.03 -48.53 0.24
C GLY A 708 13.01 -48.01 -0.78
N MET A 709 13.02 -46.71 -1.00
CA MET A 709 12.16 -46.05 -1.99
C MET A 709 12.94 -44.94 -2.69
N LEU A 710 12.65 -44.74 -3.98
CA LEU A 710 13.17 -43.61 -4.74
C LEU A 710 12.04 -42.97 -5.53
N LEU A 711 11.80 -41.69 -5.29
CA LEU A 711 10.75 -40.91 -5.91
C LEU A 711 11.35 -39.70 -6.60
N ARG A 712 10.77 -39.29 -7.73
CA ARG A 712 11.06 -38.03 -8.39
C ARG A 712 9.77 -37.42 -8.91
N VAL A 713 9.64 -36.11 -8.71
CA VAL A 713 8.56 -35.29 -9.25
C VAL A 713 9.23 -34.05 -9.84
N GLY A 714 9.27 -33.96 -11.17
CA GLY A 714 9.95 -32.85 -11.85
C GLY A 714 11.44 -32.74 -11.49
N ASP A 715 11.80 -31.63 -10.87
CA ASP A 715 13.14 -31.34 -10.38
C ASP A 715 13.34 -31.69 -8.90
N ARG A 716 12.34 -32.29 -8.22
CA ARG A 716 12.45 -32.73 -6.83
C ARG A 716 12.56 -34.24 -6.74
N PHE A 717 13.34 -34.74 -5.78
CA PHE A 717 13.41 -36.17 -5.49
C PHE A 717 13.34 -36.47 -3.99
N GLY A 718 12.94 -37.70 -3.68
CA GLY A 718 12.95 -38.28 -2.35
C GLY A 718 13.62 -39.65 -2.39
N PHE A 719 14.59 -39.88 -1.52
CA PHE A 719 15.27 -41.15 -1.36
C PHE A 719 15.10 -41.66 0.06
N VAL A 720 14.75 -42.93 0.19
CA VAL A 720 14.50 -43.57 1.46
C VAL A 720 15.26 -44.88 1.54
N ARG A 721 16.00 -45.07 2.63
CA ARG A 721 16.66 -46.33 3.00
C ARG A 721 16.26 -46.70 4.41
N GLY A 722 15.62 -47.86 4.56
CA GLY A 722 15.23 -48.39 5.85
C GLY A 722 16.43 -48.77 6.73
N ARG A 723 16.12 -49.02 8.01
CA ARG A 723 17.05 -49.54 9.01
C ARG A 723 17.25 -51.06 8.85
N ASP A 724 18.42 -51.56 9.23
CA ASP A 724 18.70 -53.02 9.28
C ASP A 724 17.99 -53.73 10.43
N ILE A 725 17.78 -53.01 11.53
CA ILE A 725 17.22 -53.56 12.77
C ILE A 725 15.84 -52.96 13.02
N GLY A 726 14.86 -53.78 13.35
CA GLY A 726 13.54 -53.31 13.77
C GLY A 726 13.63 -52.55 15.10
N LEU A 727 12.72 -51.59 15.31
CA LEU A 727 12.50 -51.00 16.63
C LEU A 727 11.71 -52.00 17.48
N ASP A 728 12.34 -52.63 18.47
CA ASP A 728 11.64 -53.46 19.46
C ASP A 728 10.84 -52.55 20.40
N THR A 729 9.51 -52.60 20.29
CA THR A 729 8.58 -51.75 21.03
C THR A 729 8.36 -52.19 22.48
N GLY A 730 9.04 -53.25 22.94
CA GLY A 730 8.76 -53.91 24.22
C GLY A 730 9.10 -53.14 25.50
N ALA A 731 9.79 -51.98 25.45
CA ALA A 731 10.18 -51.24 26.67
C ALA A 731 10.25 -49.70 26.58
N ALA A 732 10.28 -49.10 25.39
CA ALA A 732 10.41 -47.64 25.22
C ALA A 732 9.19 -47.07 24.48
N ALA A 733 8.60 -45.99 25.03
CA ALA A 733 7.42 -45.33 24.47
C ALA A 733 7.74 -44.42 23.25
N ASP A 734 9.00 -44.03 23.07
CA ASP A 734 9.47 -43.20 21.95
C ASP A 734 10.94 -43.50 21.56
N LEU A 735 11.36 -43.00 20.39
CA LEU A 735 12.69 -43.23 19.83
C LEU A 735 13.83 -42.65 20.70
N ALA A 736 13.61 -41.49 21.34
CA ALA A 736 14.62 -40.85 22.16
C ALA A 736 14.91 -41.68 23.42
N ALA A 737 13.88 -42.26 24.03
CA ALA A 737 14.02 -43.20 25.14
C ALA A 737 14.78 -44.46 24.71
N ALA A 738 14.48 -45.02 23.52
CA ALA A 738 15.19 -46.19 22.98
C ALA A 738 16.69 -45.89 22.75
N VAL A 739 17.01 -44.76 22.12
CA VAL A 739 18.38 -44.27 21.91
C VAL A 739 19.11 -44.04 23.24
N GLY A 740 18.42 -43.51 24.25
CA GLY A 740 18.99 -43.28 25.58
C GLY A 740 19.28 -44.57 26.37
N ALA A 741 18.49 -45.62 26.15
CA ALA A 741 18.55 -46.86 26.92
C ALA A 741 19.62 -47.87 26.47
N VAL A 742 20.16 -47.73 25.27
CA VAL A 742 21.14 -48.67 24.69
C VAL A 742 22.56 -48.10 24.65
N GLU A 743 23.56 -48.96 24.42
CA GLU A 743 24.95 -48.54 24.18
C GLU A 743 25.08 -47.69 22.91
N LEU A 744 26.08 -46.81 22.84
CA LEU A 744 26.20 -45.78 21.79
C LEU A 744 26.20 -46.36 20.37
N ASP A 745 26.89 -47.47 20.12
CA ASP A 745 26.94 -48.09 18.79
C ASP A 745 25.59 -48.70 18.38
N MET A 746 24.83 -49.23 19.35
CA MET A 746 23.46 -49.66 19.09
C MET A 746 22.55 -48.45 18.82
N ALA A 747 22.72 -47.36 19.57
CA ALA A 747 21.95 -46.13 19.38
C ALA A 747 22.17 -45.51 17.99
N ARG A 748 23.41 -45.51 17.50
CA ARG A 748 23.76 -45.11 16.11
C ARG A 748 23.08 -46.00 15.09
N THR A 749 23.06 -47.31 15.34
CA THR A 749 22.39 -48.29 14.46
C THR A 749 20.88 -48.09 14.44
N LEU A 750 20.24 -47.75 15.57
CA LEU A 750 18.81 -47.46 15.63
C LEU A 750 18.41 -46.23 14.79
N LEU A 751 19.32 -45.27 14.64
CA LEU A 751 19.16 -44.06 13.82
C LEU A 751 19.77 -44.19 12.42
N ASP A 752 20.29 -45.36 12.02
CA ASP A 752 20.73 -45.63 10.65
C ASP A 752 19.54 -45.87 9.70
N MET A 753 18.77 -44.82 9.50
CA MET A 753 17.67 -44.74 8.54
C MET A 753 17.76 -43.41 7.80
N GLU A 754 17.77 -43.46 6.47
CA GLU A 754 17.89 -42.28 5.64
C GLU A 754 16.54 -41.96 4.99
N VAL A 755 16.06 -40.75 5.24
CA VAL A 755 14.99 -40.11 4.47
C VAL A 755 15.56 -38.79 3.98
N SER A 756 15.81 -38.70 2.68
CA SER A 756 16.47 -37.58 2.03
C SER A 756 15.55 -36.95 0.99
N LEU A 757 15.52 -35.61 0.95
CA LEU A 757 14.84 -34.81 -0.09
C LEU A 757 15.86 -33.93 -0.81
N GLY A 758 15.70 -33.78 -2.12
CA GLY A 758 16.68 -33.07 -2.92
C GLY A 758 16.15 -32.47 -4.21
N VAL A 759 17.07 -31.88 -4.95
CA VAL A 759 16.83 -31.26 -6.26
C VAL A 759 17.63 -31.98 -7.34
N VAL A 760 17.05 -32.05 -8.53
CA VAL A 760 17.67 -32.59 -9.73
C VAL A 760 17.93 -31.45 -10.69
N ASP A 761 19.21 -31.21 -10.98
CA ASP A 761 19.63 -30.23 -11.96
C ASP A 761 20.63 -30.82 -12.96
N ARG A 762 21.28 -29.97 -13.75
CA ARG A 762 22.25 -30.41 -14.76
C ARG A 762 23.53 -31.04 -14.18
N SER A 763 23.80 -30.82 -12.90
CA SER A 763 25.01 -31.24 -12.21
C SER A 763 24.83 -32.49 -11.36
N GLY A 764 23.59 -32.91 -11.05
CA GLY A 764 23.34 -34.14 -10.31
C GLY A 764 22.00 -34.16 -9.57
N TRP A 765 21.84 -35.16 -8.70
CA TRP A 765 20.72 -35.32 -7.78
C TRP A 765 21.19 -34.94 -6.37
N HIS A 766 21.13 -33.65 -6.05
CA HIS A 766 21.70 -33.10 -4.83
C HIS A 766 20.75 -33.19 -3.64
N ILE A 767 21.21 -33.81 -2.56
CA ILE A 767 20.46 -33.90 -1.30
C ILE A 767 20.45 -32.52 -0.64
N THR A 768 19.26 -32.00 -0.37
CA THR A 768 19.06 -30.70 0.29
C THR A 768 18.62 -30.84 1.74
N ARG A 769 17.95 -31.94 2.08
CA ARG A 769 17.48 -32.26 3.44
C ARG A 769 17.63 -33.75 3.68
N SER A 770 17.96 -34.16 4.89
CA SER A 770 18.08 -35.57 5.25
C SER A 770 17.90 -35.79 6.75
N THR A 771 17.34 -36.93 7.15
CA THR A 771 17.41 -37.42 8.53
C THR A 771 18.83 -37.64 9.01
N LEU A 772 19.79 -37.77 8.08
CA LEU A 772 21.22 -37.85 8.32
C LEU A 772 21.90 -36.57 7.78
N PRO A 773 22.05 -35.50 8.58
CA PRO A 773 22.44 -34.18 8.06
C PRO A 773 23.79 -34.14 7.33
N PHE A 774 24.71 -35.06 7.63
CA PHE A 774 25.98 -35.21 6.91
C PHE A 774 25.85 -35.71 5.46
N ARG A 775 24.62 -36.06 5.03
CA ARG A 775 24.28 -36.35 3.63
C ARG A 775 23.88 -35.11 2.84
N ILE A 776 23.58 -33.99 3.51
CA ILE A 776 23.20 -32.74 2.83
C ILE A 776 24.38 -32.24 2.00
N GLY A 777 24.12 -31.99 0.72
CA GLY A 777 25.12 -31.60 -0.28
C GLY A 777 25.75 -32.78 -1.04
N ASP A 778 25.51 -34.02 -0.65
CA ASP A 778 25.93 -35.18 -1.43
C ASP A 778 25.06 -35.32 -2.70
N ASP A 779 25.68 -35.80 -3.79
CA ASP A 779 24.97 -36.24 -4.99
C ASP A 779 24.55 -37.71 -4.83
N LEU A 780 23.26 -37.99 -4.91
CA LEU A 780 22.71 -39.35 -4.86
C LEU A 780 23.15 -40.19 -6.07
N ALA A 781 23.41 -39.53 -7.21
CA ALA A 781 23.89 -40.12 -8.46
C ALA A 781 23.24 -41.47 -8.80
N PRO A 782 21.89 -41.55 -8.89
CA PRO A 782 21.21 -42.81 -9.15
C PRO A 782 21.57 -43.32 -10.56
N ASP A 783 21.94 -44.59 -10.66
CA ASP A 783 22.03 -45.33 -11.92
C ASP A 783 20.75 -46.14 -12.07
N LEU A 784 19.86 -45.69 -12.96
CA LEU A 784 18.51 -46.22 -13.09
C LEU A 784 18.49 -47.36 -14.12
N GLY A 785 18.21 -48.57 -13.67
CA GLY A 785 17.91 -49.72 -14.53
C GLY A 785 16.49 -50.24 -14.33
N ALA A 786 16.00 -51.06 -15.26
CA ALA A 786 14.62 -51.59 -15.22
C ALA A 786 14.39 -52.59 -14.07
N ALA A 787 15.42 -53.33 -13.67
CA ALA A 787 15.35 -54.35 -12.60
C ALA A 787 16.27 -54.04 -11.41
N GLU A 788 17.32 -53.25 -11.63
CA GLU A 788 18.28 -52.84 -10.61
C GLU A 788 18.52 -51.34 -10.67
N VAL A 789 18.71 -50.73 -9.50
CA VAL A 789 19.11 -49.34 -9.34
C VAL A 789 20.33 -49.28 -8.43
N SER A 790 21.25 -48.33 -8.65
CA SER A 790 22.31 -48.06 -7.68
C SER A 790 22.33 -46.61 -7.22
N THR A 791 22.64 -46.38 -5.94
CA THR A 791 22.71 -45.06 -5.32
C THR A 791 24.05 -44.85 -4.64
N ALA A 792 24.57 -43.62 -4.67
CA ALA A 792 25.74 -43.22 -3.91
C ALA A 792 25.35 -42.95 -2.45
N GLU A 793 26.00 -43.65 -1.52
CA GLU A 793 25.73 -43.61 -0.08
C GLU A 793 27.04 -43.47 0.70
N ARG A 794 26.94 -43.38 2.03
CA ARG A 794 28.08 -43.44 2.94
C ARG A 794 27.95 -44.65 3.85
N ASP A 795 29.06 -45.33 4.13
CA ASP A 795 29.12 -46.31 5.20
C ASP A 795 29.16 -45.62 6.59
N ALA A 796 29.18 -46.42 7.66
CA ALA A 796 29.16 -45.89 9.03
C ALA A 796 30.36 -44.99 9.35
N ALA A 797 31.52 -45.25 8.74
CA ALA A 797 32.73 -44.44 8.88
C ALA A 797 32.68 -43.15 8.04
N GLY A 798 31.69 -43.02 7.13
CA GLY A 798 31.50 -41.87 6.25
C GLY A 798 32.15 -42.00 4.88
N ALA A 799 32.74 -43.17 4.55
CA ALA A 799 33.33 -43.42 3.25
C ALA A 799 32.26 -43.66 2.20
N GLY A 800 32.47 -43.15 0.99
CA GLY A 800 31.53 -43.30 -0.12
C GLY A 800 31.41 -44.75 -0.57
N ILE A 801 30.19 -45.26 -0.61
CA ILE A 801 29.85 -46.59 -1.12
C ILE A 801 28.77 -46.47 -2.19
N ARG A 802 28.60 -47.51 -3.02
CA ARG A 802 27.47 -47.60 -3.95
C ARG A 802 26.61 -48.79 -3.59
N ARG A 803 25.36 -48.53 -3.20
CA ARG A 803 24.40 -49.58 -2.86
C ARG A 803 23.66 -50.00 -4.11
N ARG A 804 23.41 -51.31 -4.23
CA ARG A 804 22.57 -51.89 -5.28
C ARG A 804 21.22 -52.29 -4.71
N TRP A 805 20.19 -52.00 -5.48
CA TRP A 805 18.79 -52.18 -5.14
C TRP A 805 18.11 -52.98 -6.24
N THR A 806 17.30 -53.96 -5.86
CA THR A 806 16.36 -54.65 -6.75
C THR A 806 15.03 -53.90 -6.75
N VAL A 807 14.50 -53.63 -7.94
CA VAL A 807 13.20 -52.96 -8.11
C VAL A 807 12.07 -53.96 -7.86
N VAL A 808 11.23 -53.69 -6.86
CA VAL A 808 10.10 -54.54 -6.45
C VAL A 808 8.82 -54.13 -7.17
N ALA A 809 8.62 -52.83 -7.34
CA ALA A 809 7.54 -52.25 -8.12
C ALA A 809 8.02 -50.95 -8.78
N LEU A 810 7.63 -50.75 -10.04
CA LEU A 810 7.98 -49.61 -10.87
C LEU A 810 6.69 -49.07 -11.49
N ASP A 811 6.36 -47.81 -11.22
CA ASP A 811 5.38 -47.05 -12.00
C ASP A 811 6.05 -45.81 -12.60
N ARG A 812 5.81 -45.57 -13.90
CA ARG A 812 6.37 -44.44 -14.67
C ARG A 812 5.24 -43.81 -15.45
N SER A 813 4.97 -42.54 -15.18
CA SER A 813 3.95 -41.77 -15.89
C SER A 813 4.47 -41.07 -17.14
N ASP A 814 5.79 -41.06 -17.39
CA ASP A 814 6.38 -40.36 -18.54
C ASP A 814 7.57 -41.11 -19.16
N ASP A 815 7.55 -41.24 -20.49
CA ASP A 815 8.64 -41.79 -21.33
C ASP A 815 9.84 -40.82 -21.45
N LEU A 816 9.70 -39.60 -20.93
CA LEU A 816 10.66 -38.48 -21.06
C LEU A 816 11.65 -38.33 -19.90
N LEU A 817 11.67 -39.22 -18.92
CA LEU A 817 12.75 -39.25 -17.92
C LEU A 817 13.90 -40.11 -18.48
N PRO A 818 14.99 -39.53 -19.04
CA PRO A 818 16.14 -40.33 -19.43
C PRO A 818 16.70 -41.04 -18.19
N LEU A 819 17.04 -42.33 -18.38
CA LEU A 819 17.81 -43.11 -17.42
C LEU A 819 19.20 -42.47 -17.21
#